data_AF-A0A2D6ZWZ6-F1
#
_entry.id   AF-A0A2D6ZWZ6-F1
#
_cell.length_a   1.000
_cell.length_b   1.000
_cell.length_c   1.000
_cell.angle_alpha   90.00
_cell.angle_beta   90.00
_cell.angle_gamma   90.00
#
_symmetry.space_group_name_H-M   'P 1'
#
loop_
_entity.id
_entity.type
_entity.pdbx_description
1 polymer ?
#
loop_
_entity_poly.entity_id
_entity_poly.type
_entity_poly.pdbx_seq_one_letter_code
_entity_poly.pdbx_strand_id
1 'polypeptide(L)'
;MKEKDTQDVSPELDENSKDEKTDPKNLKECKMQAKSKKDAKDCEKKFMKTIDEFIEEEELSSIDGYMKIFTNEDNSEYFLRLDAEDLNSQFLYFSYIMNAPQGSPLTGGLPSDGRVLEFRNFKKDSIGLYQINTNYINGDETNNISKSTITNITEAFVEVFKPSAKTDESVLINVNGILLSEKLDSLSYVPNEYRERIAVNYGRPNESKTFVKNVFNNDSNTAFEVTFAYENQAPNPRAFRVSAVTDPRYLSVTARHIFIKMPDDRFEPRVNDHRIGYFVNRSTDLTSYENFANFALINKWRLIKKNPDAEMSEPEEPIVFWVENSTPKEIVPAVVAGIENWNIAFEEAGFINAVVAKIQPEDADWDAADYDYNVVRWSSEPDGGLLGIGPSVSNPLTGEIISADVVNKLLAVKIGYNYRKLYGFTEDNDPLMQYITNLTLHEVGHVLGLRHNFRGSYLYSPEEIHNKEITGNSLMNSVMDYDPINVAPEGTEQGIFFSTEPGIYDKWAIKFGYTPNLSDEDREELLRESIKKELTFGTDDEAMSYPGNNIDPRTKRYDMSNDPISYAEDIVKIVDQKISELPEIFADEEGFNNYTNSFYRLIRTKGRFLETVAQQIGGVYINKIASSQTDFESLEPVPYEKQKQAFELLKREVFSNGAMDYDPKILANLIYERDIDSFYSTYGDNNDPDFHSLVLASQSNILRNILHPAVMRRLVNSSLYGNRYMPDEVLSDLNGAIFVTGENPDTFKKNLQSTYVNLLIGGFNDAEYDEISKAAVYSALKGILDFSKQYRFKSGHFDLIYFNVNNFFENK
;
A
#
# COMPACT_ATOMS: atom_id res chain seq x y z
N MET A 1 54.07 -32.43 -36.54
CA MET A 1 54.93 -33.24 -37.42
C MET A 1 54.10 -34.42 -37.90
N LYS A 2 53.85 -34.48 -39.21
CA LYS A 2 53.24 -35.56 -40.00
C LYS A 2 51.73 -35.87 -39.84
N GLU A 3 51.03 -35.55 -40.93
CA GLU A 3 49.85 -36.24 -41.49
C GLU A 3 50.04 -37.76 -41.55
N LYS A 4 48.92 -38.51 -41.56
CA LYS A 4 48.66 -39.44 -42.66
C LYS A 4 47.19 -39.86 -42.79
N ASP A 5 46.80 -39.84 -44.04
CA ASP A 5 45.54 -40.10 -44.70
C ASP A 5 45.26 -41.61 -44.94
N THR A 6 43.96 -41.92 -44.95
CA THR A 6 43.17 -42.80 -45.85
C THR A 6 43.53 -44.25 -46.23
N GLN A 7 42.44 -45.03 -46.35
CA GLN A 7 42.03 -46.05 -47.35
C GLN A 7 41.68 -47.41 -46.71
N ASP A 8 40.42 -47.88 -46.68
CA ASP A 8 39.44 -48.25 -47.73
C ASP A 8 39.50 -49.77 -48.08
N VAL A 9 38.33 -50.29 -48.48
CA VAL A 9 37.98 -51.60 -49.08
C VAL A 9 37.26 -52.63 -48.18
N SER A 10 35.99 -52.82 -48.58
CA SER A 10 34.94 -53.79 -48.23
C SER A 10 35.35 -55.28 -48.41
N PRO A 11 34.55 -56.28 -47.97
CA PRO A 11 33.40 -56.68 -48.78
C PRO A 11 32.16 -57.21 -48.03
N GLU A 12 31.06 -57.19 -48.80
CA GLU A 12 30.00 -58.20 -48.89
C GLU A 12 28.82 -58.18 -47.91
N LEU A 13 27.69 -57.83 -48.54
CA LEU A 13 26.31 -58.07 -48.18
C LEU A 13 26.04 -59.55 -47.95
N ASP A 14 25.30 -59.85 -46.89
CA ASP A 14 24.37 -60.98 -46.89
C ASP A 14 23.03 -60.49 -46.33
N GLU A 15 22.04 -60.41 -47.23
CA GLU A 15 20.64 -60.22 -46.92
C GLU A 15 20.08 -61.54 -46.35
N ASN A 16 19.53 -61.50 -45.13
CA ASN A 16 18.20 -62.05 -44.79
C ASN A 16 18.05 -62.24 -43.27
N SER A 17 17.41 -61.27 -42.62
CA SER A 17 16.43 -61.58 -41.57
C SER A 17 15.31 -60.54 -41.67
N LYS A 18 14.19 -60.96 -42.30
CA LYS A 18 12.90 -60.29 -42.12
C LYS A 18 12.51 -60.45 -40.66
N ASP A 19 12.83 -59.46 -39.82
CA ASP A 19 12.17 -59.32 -38.54
C ASP A 19 10.71 -58.93 -38.82
N GLU A 20 9.80 -59.85 -38.55
CA GLU A 20 8.39 -59.56 -38.35
C GLU A 20 8.28 -58.47 -37.29
N LYS A 21 8.03 -57.23 -37.74
CA LYS A 21 7.65 -56.14 -36.84
C LYS A 21 6.28 -56.49 -36.27
N THR A 22 6.27 -56.97 -35.04
CA THR A 22 5.08 -57.02 -34.20
C THR A 22 4.51 -55.61 -34.10
N ASP A 23 3.24 -55.45 -34.51
CA ASP A 23 2.54 -54.17 -34.35
C ASP A 23 2.58 -53.81 -32.85
N PRO A 24 3.11 -52.63 -32.47
CA PRO A 24 3.33 -52.30 -31.07
C PRO A 24 2.00 -52.28 -30.32
N LYS A 25 1.95 -52.83 -29.10
CA LYS A 25 0.69 -52.99 -28.35
C LYS A 25 0.38 -51.81 -27.44
N ASN A 26 1.38 -50.98 -27.14
CA ASN A 26 1.23 -49.80 -26.30
C ASN A 26 2.17 -48.69 -26.77
N LEU A 27 1.95 -47.48 -26.25
CA LEU A 27 2.73 -46.29 -26.61
C LEU A 27 4.24 -46.48 -26.35
N LYS A 28 4.61 -47.20 -25.28
CA LYS A 28 6.01 -47.44 -24.90
C LYS A 28 6.73 -48.32 -25.91
N GLU A 29 6.12 -49.42 -26.34
CA GLU A 29 6.61 -50.27 -27.42
C GLU A 29 6.69 -49.53 -28.76
N CYS A 30 5.68 -48.73 -29.10
CA CYS A 30 5.69 -47.95 -30.33
C CYS A 30 6.81 -46.90 -30.33
N LYS A 31 6.98 -46.16 -29.22
CA LYS A 31 8.07 -45.18 -29.06
C LYS A 31 9.46 -45.83 -29.10
N MET A 32 9.62 -47.02 -28.54
CA MET A 32 10.88 -47.78 -28.64
C MET A 32 11.20 -48.24 -30.06
N GLN A 33 10.18 -48.48 -30.89
CA GLN A 33 10.31 -48.89 -32.29
C GLN A 33 10.38 -47.71 -33.28
N ALA A 34 10.16 -46.47 -32.81
CA ALA A 34 10.18 -45.28 -33.63
C ALA A 34 11.59 -44.97 -34.14
N LYS A 35 11.77 -44.90 -35.47
CA LYS A 35 13.07 -44.65 -36.11
C LYS A 35 13.34 -43.16 -36.38
N SER A 36 12.33 -42.32 -36.17
CA SER A 36 12.41 -40.87 -36.38
C SER A 36 11.51 -40.12 -35.40
N LYS A 37 11.73 -38.81 -35.24
CA LYS A 37 10.83 -37.92 -34.49
C LYS A 37 9.40 -37.91 -35.05
N LYS A 38 9.23 -38.21 -36.34
CA LYS A 38 7.91 -38.32 -36.97
C LYS A 38 7.21 -39.62 -36.55
N ASP A 39 7.92 -40.75 -36.58
CA ASP A 39 7.38 -42.04 -36.15
C ASP A 39 6.99 -42.02 -34.66
N ALA A 40 7.77 -41.34 -33.81
CA ALA A 40 7.46 -41.17 -32.39
C ALA A 40 6.17 -40.36 -32.17
N LYS A 41 5.91 -39.35 -33.00
CA LYS A 41 4.67 -38.56 -32.98
C LYS A 41 3.48 -39.35 -33.52
N ASP A 42 3.69 -40.13 -34.57
CA ASP A 42 2.65 -41.00 -35.13
C ASP A 42 2.26 -42.09 -34.13
N CYS A 43 3.21 -42.58 -33.31
CA CYS A 43 2.95 -43.43 -32.15
C CYS A 43 2.13 -42.73 -31.06
N GLU A 44 2.52 -41.52 -30.64
CA GLU A 44 1.74 -40.72 -29.68
C GLU A 44 0.31 -40.49 -30.16
N LYS A 45 0.11 -40.30 -31.47
CA LYS A 45 -1.20 -40.10 -32.05
C LYS A 45 -2.00 -41.40 -32.19
N LYS A 46 -1.36 -42.51 -32.59
CA LYS A 46 -2.00 -43.84 -32.75
C LYS A 46 -2.47 -44.41 -31.41
N PHE A 47 -1.79 -44.09 -30.31
CA PHE A 47 -2.09 -44.59 -28.97
C PHE A 47 -2.53 -43.47 -28.00
N MET A 48 -3.00 -42.32 -28.51
CA MET A 48 -3.60 -41.29 -27.67
C MET A 48 -4.93 -41.83 -27.13
N LYS A 49 -5.04 -41.94 -25.82
CA LYS A 49 -6.25 -42.45 -25.16
C LYS A 49 -7.39 -41.46 -25.28
N THR A 50 -8.62 -41.97 -25.24
CA THR A 50 -9.78 -41.13 -24.95
C THR A 50 -9.69 -40.60 -23.52
N ILE A 51 -10.43 -39.52 -23.21
CA ILE A 51 -10.41 -38.94 -21.86
C ILE A 51 -10.91 -39.95 -20.83
N ASP A 52 -12.00 -40.67 -21.12
CA ASP A 52 -12.57 -41.67 -20.21
C ASP A 52 -11.60 -42.84 -19.96
N GLU A 53 -10.95 -43.37 -21.00
CA GLU A 53 -9.93 -44.42 -20.85
C GLU A 53 -8.73 -43.95 -20.01
N PHE A 54 -8.32 -42.68 -20.15
CA PHE A 54 -7.22 -42.12 -19.35
C PHE A 54 -7.63 -41.94 -17.89
N ILE A 55 -8.83 -41.43 -17.62
CA ILE A 55 -9.38 -41.29 -16.26
C ILE A 55 -9.46 -42.65 -15.57
N GLU A 56 -9.97 -43.68 -16.25
CA GLU A 56 -10.07 -45.03 -15.68
C GLU A 56 -8.70 -45.67 -15.45
N GLU A 57 -7.76 -45.56 -16.39
CA GLU A 57 -6.45 -46.21 -16.27
C GLU A 57 -5.54 -45.55 -15.23
N GLU A 58 -5.60 -44.21 -15.11
CA GLU A 58 -4.83 -43.46 -14.11
C GLU A 58 -5.61 -43.28 -12.79
N GLU A 59 -6.78 -43.93 -12.66
CA GLU A 59 -7.64 -43.92 -11.47
C GLU A 59 -7.94 -42.49 -10.95
N LEU A 60 -8.26 -41.57 -11.88
CA LEU A 60 -8.51 -40.17 -11.54
C LEU A 60 -9.92 -39.96 -10.97
N SER A 61 -10.01 -39.13 -9.95
CA SER A 61 -11.26 -38.64 -9.36
C SER A 61 -11.57 -37.22 -9.85
N SER A 62 -12.84 -36.89 -10.05
CA SER A 62 -13.25 -35.52 -10.38
C SER A 62 -13.36 -34.64 -9.14
N ILE A 63 -13.02 -33.37 -9.31
CA ILE A 63 -13.29 -32.30 -8.36
C ILE A 63 -14.27 -31.35 -9.05
N ASP A 64 -15.54 -31.47 -8.71
CA ASP A 64 -16.63 -30.75 -9.38
C ASP A 64 -16.62 -29.25 -9.05
N GLY A 65 -17.00 -28.41 -10.01
CA GLY A 65 -17.08 -26.94 -9.89
C GLY A 65 -16.86 -26.25 -11.24
N TYR A 66 -16.39 -25.01 -11.23
CA TYR A 66 -16.22 -24.15 -12.41
C TYR A 66 -15.27 -24.77 -13.44
N MET A 67 -14.02 -25.03 -13.04
CA MET A 67 -13.09 -25.78 -13.87
C MET A 67 -13.29 -27.28 -13.67
N LYS A 68 -13.26 -28.04 -14.76
CA LYS A 68 -13.42 -29.50 -14.75
C LYS A 68 -12.10 -30.17 -14.37
N ILE A 69 -11.82 -30.22 -13.06
CA ILE A 69 -10.55 -30.72 -12.50
C ILE A 69 -10.63 -32.21 -12.20
N PHE A 70 -9.54 -32.92 -12.45
CA PHE A 70 -9.33 -34.32 -12.09
C PHE A 70 -8.02 -34.47 -11.33
N THR A 71 -7.98 -35.37 -10.34
CA THR A 71 -6.80 -35.65 -9.52
C THR A 71 -6.62 -37.14 -9.28
N ASN A 72 -5.38 -37.58 -9.08
CA ASN A 72 -5.06 -38.94 -8.66
C ASN A 72 -5.26 -39.16 -7.16
N GLU A 73 -5.21 -40.42 -6.70
CA GLU A 73 -5.52 -40.82 -5.31
C GLU A 73 -4.65 -40.11 -4.25
N ASP A 74 -3.39 -39.79 -4.57
CA ASP A 74 -2.45 -39.12 -3.65
C ASP A 74 -2.42 -37.59 -3.79
N ASN A 75 -3.28 -37.01 -4.63
CA ASN A 75 -3.39 -35.57 -4.86
C ASN A 75 -2.08 -34.90 -5.33
N SER A 76 -1.25 -35.64 -6.07
CA SER A 76 0.01 -35.16 -6.61
C SER A 76 -0.09 -34.64 -8.05
N GLU A 77 -1.08 -35.09 -8.83
CA GLU A 77 -1.28 -34.67 -10.22
C GLU A 77 -2.68 -34.14 -10.48
N TYR A 78 -2.75 -32.94 -11.07
CA TYR A 78 -4.00 -32.25 -11.38
C TYR A 78 -4.13 -32.07 -12.90
N PHE A 79 -5.29 -32.43 -13.41
CA PHE A 79 -5.65 -32.33 -14.81
C PHE A 79 -6.88 -31.45 -14.99
N LEU A 80 -6.86 -30.61 -16.01
CA LEU A 80 -7.98 -29.77 -16.43
C LEU A 80 -8.55 -30.32 -17.73
N ARG A 81 -9.85 -30.61 -17.74
CA ARG A 81 -10.60 -30.85 -18.98
C ARG A 81 -11.08 -29.51 -19.53
N LEU A 82 -10.73 -29.24 -20.78
CA LEU A 82 -11.24 -28.12 -21.56
C LEU A 82 -12.13 -28.69 -22.67
N ASP A 83 -13.38 -28.24 -22.72
CA ASP A 83 -14.28 -28.49 -23.84
C ASP A 83 -14.13 -27.37 -24.89
N ALA A 84 -14.72 -27.55 -26.07
CA ALA A 84 -14.62 -26.58 -27.16
C ALA A 84 -15.06 -25.16 -26.78
N GLU A 85 -16.00 -25.02 -25.85
CA GLU A 85 -16.51 -23.75 -25.32
C GLU A 85 -15.52 -23.05 -24.36
N ASP A 86 -14.61 -23.80 -23.74
CA ASP A 86 -13.60 -23.24 -22.84
C ASP A 86 -12.41 -22.64 -23.63
N LEU A 87 -12.28 -22.98 -24.92
CA LEU A 87 -11.24 -22.49 -25.80
C LEU A 87 -11.62 -21.14 -26.44
N ASN A 88 -10.68 -20.21 -26.40
CA ASN A 88 -10.85 -18.80 -26.79
C ASN A 88 -11.86 -18.03 -25.92
N SER A 89 -12.12 -18.56 -24.72
CA SER A 89 -12.94 -17.93 -23.70
C SER A 89 -12.03 -17.33 -22.64
N GLN A 90 -12.24 -16.04 -22.35
CA GLN A 90 -11.47 -15.32 -21.34
C GLN A 90 -11.96 -15.66 -19.94
N PHE A 91 -11.05 -15.69 -18.97
CA PHE A 91 -11.35 -15.83 -17.55
C PHE A 91 -10.41 -14.93 -16.74
N LEU A 92 -10.80 -14.63 -15.51
CA LEU A 92 -9.98 -13.82 -14.60
C LEU A 92 -9.08 -14.72 -13.77
N TYR A 93 -7.90 -14.20 -13.43
CA TYR A 93 -6.94 -14.86 -12.56
C TYR A 93 -6.29 -13.84 -11.63
N PHE A 94 -6.09 -14.22 -10.38
CA PHE A 94 -5.15 -13.58 -9.47
C PHE A 94 -4.57 -14.61 -8.51
N SER A 95 -3.43 -14.28 -7.88
CA SER A 95 -2.92 -15.04 -6.75
C SER A 95 -3.18 -14.32 -5.44
N TYR A 96 -3.26 -15.09 -4.35
CA TYR A 96 -3.49 -14.56 -3.02
C TYR A 96 -2.50 -15.15 -2.03
N ILE A 97 -1.79 -14.32 -1.27
CA ILE A 97 -0.81 -14.81 -0.29
C ILE A 97 -1.51 -15.15 1.03
N MET A 98 -1.55 -16.45 1.36
CA MET A 98 -2.10 -16.92 2.63
C MET A 98 -1.13 -16.65 3.77
N ASN A 99 0.16 -16.93 3.55
CA ASN A 99 1.20 -16.77 4.56
C ASN A 99 2.59 -16.62 3.91
N ALA A 100 3.39 -15.71 4.43
CA ALA A 100 4.76 -15.45 4.00
C ALA A 100 5.65 -15.02 5.17
N PRO A 101 6.97 -15.29 5.11
CA PRO A 101 7.90 -14.84 6.15
C PRO A 101 8.03 -13.32 6.19
N GLN A 102 8.11 -12.78 7.41
CA GLN A 102 8.41 -11.38 7.67
C GLN A 102 9.78 -10.98 7.14
N GLY A 103 10.01 -9.67 6.95
CA GLY A 103 11.26 -9.14 6.41
C GLY A 103 11.49 -9.41 4.92
N SER A 104 10.51 -10.02 4.25
CA SER A 104 10.40 -10.19 2.80
C SER A 104 9.41 -9.15 2.21
N PRO A 105 9.30 -8.99 0.89
CA PRO A 105 8.29 -8.11 0.29
C PRO A 105 6.88 -8.72 0.27
N LEU A 106 6.71 -10.00 0.60
CA LEU A 106 5.41 -10.67 0.65
C LEU A 106 4.83 -10.55 2.06
N THR A 107 3.53 -10.32 2.14
CA THR A 107 2.78 -10.35 3.40
C THR A 107 1.47 -11.11 3.19
N GLY A 108 1.03 -11.84 4.21
CA GLY A 108 -0.24 -12.57 4.16
C GLY A 108 -1.41 -11.59 4.04
N GLY A 109 -2.43 -11.98 3.30
CA GLY A 109 -3.61 -11.14 3.07
C GLY A 109 -3.56 -10.27 1.82
N LEU A 110 -2.49 -10.35 1.02
CA LEU A 110 -2.38 -9.59 -0.22
C LEU A 110 -2.72 -10.42 -1.46
N PRO A 111 -3.69 -9.98 -2.29
CA PRO A 111 -3.84 -10.48 -3.65
C PRO A 111 -2.84 -9.82 -4.60
N SER A 112 -2.60 -10.47 -5.74
CA SER A 112 -2.02 -9.84 -6.93
C SER A 112 -3.08 -9.02 -7.68
N ASP A 113 -2.64 -8.20 -8.62
CA ASP A 113 -3.55 -7.59 -9.59
C ASP A 113 -4.32 -8.65 -10.38
N GLY A 114 -5.56 -8.33 -10.73
CA GLY A 114 -6.41 -9.14 -11.59
C GLY A 114 -5.88 -9.18 -13.03
N ARG A 115 -5.88 -10.37 -13.63
CA ARG A 115 -5.40 -10.61 -15.00
C ARG A 115 -6.45 -11.32 -15.81
N VAL A 116 -6.46 -11.06 -17.11
CA VAL A 116 -7.29 -11.77 -18.08
C VAL A 116 -6.44 -12.85 -18.76
N LEU A 117 -6.87 -14.09 -18.62
CA LEU A 117 -6.21 -15.25 -19.22
C LEU A 117 -7.13 -15.95 -20.23
N GLU A 118 -6.55 -16.70 -21.17
CA GLU A 118 -7.29 -17.40 -22.21
C GLU A 118 -6.55 -18.68 -22.66
N PHE A 119 -7.27 -19.80 -22.77
CA PHE A 119 -6.75 -21.02 -23.38
C PHE A 119 -7.04 -21.03 -24.88
N ARG A 120 -6.02 -21.27 -25.71
CA ARG A 120 -6.14 -21.34 -27.18
C ARG A 120 -5.52 -22.61 -27.74
N ASN A 121 -6.04 -23.06 -28.88
CA ASN A 121 -5.33 -24.06 -29.68
C ASN A 121 -3.95 -23.54 -30.11
N PHE A 122 -2.90 -24.31 -29.85
CA PHE A 122 -1.54 -23.98 -30.23
C PHE A 122 -0.90 -25.10 -31.03
N LYS A 123 -0.46 -24.78 -32.26
CA LYS A 123 0.01 -25.78 -33.24
C LYS A 123 -1.07 -26.86 -33.43
N LYS A 124 -0.70 -28.03 -33.96
CA LYS A 124 -1.65 -29.05 -34.38
C LYS A 124 -2.27 -29.86 -33.24
N ASP A 125 -1.57 -29.99 -32.11
CA ASP A 125 -1.90 -30.96 -31.06
C ASP A 125 -1.47 -30.45 -29.66
N SER A 126 -1.65 -29.15 -29.37
CA SER A 126 -1.32 -28.58 -28.04
C SER A 126 -2.24 -27.41 -27.70
N ILE A 127 -2.32 -27.09 -26.41
CA ILE A 127 -3.06 -25.93 -25.90
C ILE A 127 -2.04 -24.91 -25.39
N GLY A 128 -2.28 -23.63 -25.65
CA GLY A 128 -1.49 -22.53 -25.10
C GLY A 128 -2.32 -21.71 -24.11
N LEU A 129 -1.69 -21.27 -23.03
CA LEU A 129 -2.26 -20.29 -22.10
C LEU A 129 -1.66 -18.91 -22.40
N TYR A 130 -2.53 -17.93 -22.59
CA TYR A 130 -2.17 -16.55 -22.90
C TYR A 130 -2.66 -15.62 -21.81
N GLN A 131 -1.87 -14.61 -21.47
CA GLN A 131 -2.29 -13.46 -20.69
C GLN A 131 -2.54 -12.28 -21.64
N ILE A 132 -3.76 -11.75 -21.58
CA ILE A 132 -4.23 -10.66 -22.44
C ILE A 132 -3.72 -9.32 -21.90
N ASN A 133 -3.33 -8.43 -22.81
CA ASN A 133 -2.95 -7.07 -22.46
C ASN A 133 -4.20 -6.20 -22.35
N THR A 134 -4.43 -5.59 -21.18
CA THR A 134 -5.60 -4.76 -20.89
C THR A 134 -5.28 -3.26 -20.80
N ASN A 135 -4.01 -2.88 -20.98
CA ASN A 135 -3.57 -1.48 -20.95
C ASN A 135 -3.88 -0.71 -22.24
N TYR A 136 -4.33 -1.41 -23.27
CA TYR A 136 -4.66 -0.84 -24.57
C TYR A 136 -5.94 -1.48 -25.10
N ILE A 137 -6.84 -0.67 -25.66
CA ILE A 137 -8.09 -1.13 -26.27
C ILE A 137 -8.34 -0.45 -27.62
N ASN A 138 -9.28 -0.99 -28.38
CA ASN A 138 -9.89 -0.30 -29.52
C ASN A 138 -11.32 0.09 -29.13
N GLY A 139 -11.53 1.35 -28.74
CA GLY A 139 -12.83 1.84 -28.29
C GLY A 139 -13.88 1.92 -29.42
N ASP A 140 -13.45 2.24 -30.65
CA ASP A 140 -14.27 2.24 -31.85
C ASP A 140 -13.77 1.20 -32.86
N GLU A 141 -14.38 0.01 -32.84
CA GLU A 141 -14.06 -1.07 -33.79
C GLU A 141 -14.36 -0.69 -35.24
N THR A 142 -15.24 0.29 -35.48
CA THR A 142 -15.59 0.73 -36.85
C THR A 142 -14.51 1.62 -37.47
N ASN A 143 -13.67 2.25 -36.64
CA ASN A 143 -12.54 3.03 -37.09
C ASN A 143 -11.55 2.16 -37.88
N ASN A 144 -11.12 2.58 -39.07
CA ASN A 144 -10.22 1.78 -39.89
C ASN A 144 -8.86 1.49 -39.22
N ILE A 145 -8.40 2.32 -38.28
CA ILE A 145 -7.15 2.06 -37.56
C ILE A 145 -7.23 0.83 -36.65
N SER A 146 -8.43 0.44 -36.19
CA SER A 146 -8.67 -0.76 -35.38
C SER A 146 -8.23 -2.05 -36.10
N LYS A 147 -8.21 -2.02 -37.44
CA LYS A 147 -7.81 -3.13 -38.32
C LYS A 147 -6.30 -3.21 -38.54
N SER A 148 -5.50 -2.32 -37.93
CA SER A 148 -4.04 -2.33 -38.08
C SER A 148 -3.44 -3.66 -37.63
N THR A 149 -2.58 -4.24 -38.46
CA THR A 149 -1.86 -5.48 -38.11
C THR A 149 -0.54 -5.20 -37.37
N ILE A 150 -0.11 -3.94 -37.29
CA ILE A 150 1.10 -3.51 -36.57
C ILE A 150 0.64 -2.77 -35.32
N THR A 151 0.55 -3.48 -34.20
CA THR A 151 0.10 -2.92 -32.92
C THR A 151 1.27 -2.65 -31.96
N ASN A 152 2.39 -3.37 -32.10
CA ASN A 152 3.48 -3.43 -31.10
C ASN A 152 3.01 -3.83 -29.69
N ILE A 153 1.81 -4.40 -29.59
CA ILE A 153 1.23 -4.91 -28.35
C ILE A 153 1.28 -6.42 -28.43
N THR A 154 1.89 -7.02 -27.42
CA THR A 154 2.05 -8.47 -27.33
C THR A 154 1.32 -8.99 -26.10
N GLU A 155 0.57 -10.06 -26.27
CA GLU A 155 0.08 -10.90 -25.19
C GLU A 155 1.23 -11.76 -24.64
N ALA A 156 1.18 -12.12 -23.36
CA ALA A 156 2.17 -13.04 -22.81
C ALA A 156 1.75 -14.48 -23.11
N PHE A 157 2.59 -15.23 -23.83
CA PHE A 157 2.38 -16.65 -24.04
C PHE A 157 3.01 -17.43 -22.89
N VAL A 158 2.18 -17.78 -21.88
CA VAL A 158 2.62 -18.25 -20.56
C VAL A 158 3.13 -19.69 -20.59
N GLU A 159 2.34 -20.61 -21.16
CA GLU A 159 2.64 -22.05 -21.14
C GLU A 159 2.04 -22.80 -22.33
N VAL A 160 2.67 -23.93 -22.69
CA VAL A 160 2.15 -24.90 -23.66
C VAL A 160 1.86 -26.24 -22.99
N PHE A 161 0.60 -26.65 -23.06
CA PHE A 161 0.13 -27.93 -22.57
C PHE A 161 0.04 -28.95 -23.70
N LYS A 162 0.66 -30.10 -23.50
CA LYS A 162 0.42 -31.28 -24.34
C LYS A 162 -0.80 -32.02 -23.78
N PRO A 163 -1.76 -32.43 -24.62
CA PRO A 163 -2.86 -33.27 -24.19
C PRO A 163 -2.36 -34.57 -23.57
N SER A 164 -2.84 -34.89 -22.37
CA SER A 164 -2.69 -36.21 -21.75
C SER A 164 -3.67 -37.20 -22.40
N ALA A 165 -4.87 -36.72 -22.72
CA ALA A 165 -5.90 -37.42 -23.48
C ALA A 165 -6.76 -36.41 -24.26
N LYS A 166 -7.47 -36.87 -25.29
CA LYS A 166 -8.40 -36.01 -26.05
C LYS A 166 -9.53 -36.78 -26.71
N THR A 167 -10.62 -36.09 -26.96
CA THR A 167 -11.70 -36.49 -27.87
C THR A 167 -11.78 -35.48 -29.02
N ASP A 168 -12.79 -35.58 -29.87
CA ASP A 168 -13.02 -34.58 -30.93
C ASP A 168 -13.51 -33.22 -30.36
N GLU A 169 -14.09 -33.22 -29.16
CA GLU A 169 -14.74 -32.05 -28.55
C GLU A 169 -14.03 -31.52 -27.30
N SER A 170 -13.12 -32.32 -26.72
CA SER A 170 -12.52 -32.05 -25.41
C SER A 170 -11.05 -32.44 -25.36
N VAL A 171 -10.29 -31.77 -24.49
CA VAL A 171 -8.88 -32.05 -24.23
C VAL A 171 -8.61 -32.10 -22.73
N LEU A 172 -7.83 -33.07 -22.29
CA LEU A 172 -7.37 -33.19 -20.90
C LEU A 172 -5.89 -32.78 -20.82
N ILE A 173 -5.57 -31.78 -20.02
CA ILE A 173 -4.21 -31.25 -19.85
C ILE A 173 -3.75 -31.32 -18.40
N ASN A 174 -2.48 -31.65 -18.15
CA ASN A 174 -1.90 -31.57 -16.80
C ASN A 174 -1.53 -30.11 -16.47
N VAL A 175 -1.96 -29.61 -15.31
CA VAL A 175 -1.79 -28.21 -14.91
C VAL A 175 -0.72 -27.99 -13.82
N ASN A 176 -0.10 -29.05 -13.30
CA ASN A 176 0.94 -28.94 -12.27
C ASN A 176 2.06 -27.97 -12.66
N GLY A 177 2.43 -27.93 -13.94
CA GLY A 177 3.50 -27.07 -14.44
C GLY A 177 3.27 -25.58 -14.21
N ILE A 178 2.01 -25.12 -14.12
CA ILE A 178 1.67 -23.73 -13.79
C ILE A 178 1.32 -23.54 -12.31
N LEU A 179 0.82 -24.58 -11.64
CA LEU A 179 0.43 -24.52 -10.22
C LEU A 179 1.64 -24.64 -9.26
N LEU A 180 2.61 -25.48 -9.58
CA LEU A 180 3.77 -25.80 -8.72
C LEU A 180 5.01 -24.96 -9.08
N SER A 181 4.84 -23.90 -9.87
CA SER A 181 5.93 -23.02 -10.31
C SER A 181 5.51 -21.56 -10.30
N GLU A 182 6.47 -20.66 -10.44
CA GLU A 182 6.25 -19.22 -10.49
C GLU A 182 5.93 -18.69 -11.90
N LYS A 183 5.33 -19.52 -12.77
CA LYS A 183 4.99 -19.11 -14.14
C LYS A 183 3.82 -18.14 -14.20
N LEU A 184 2.83 -18.32 -13.33
CA LEU A 184 1.69 -17.41 -13.22
C LEU A 184 2.07 -16.17 -12.43
N ASP A 185 2.74 -16.32 -11.29
CA ASP A 185 3.20 -15.19 -10.46
C ASP A 185 4.62 -15.38 -9.96
N SER A 186 5.43 -14.32 -10.08
CA SER A 186 6.82 -14.32 -9.64
C SER A 186 6.92 -13.91 -8.16
N LEU A 187 6.64 -14.85 -7.28
CA LEU A 187 6.62 -14.62 -5.83
C LEU A 187 8.02 -14.35 -5.25
N SER A 188 9.05 -15.06 -5.73
CA SER A 188 10.42 -14.97 -5.20
C SER A 188 11.22 -13.77 -5.71
N TYR A 189 10.76 -13.09 -6.76
CA TYR A 189 11.54 -12.04 -7.44
C TYR A 189 11.55 -10.74 -6.63
N VAL A 190 12.75 -10.20 -6.43
CA VAL A 190 12.96 -8.87 -5.84
C VAL A 190 13.89 -8.06 -6.74
N PRO A 191 13.43 -6.89 -7.25
CA PRO A 191 14.27 -5.99 -8.04
C PRO A 191 15.52 -5.55 -7.26
N ASN A 192 16.63 -5.35 -7.97
CA ASN A 192 17.94 -5.06 -7.36
C ASN A 192 17.91 -3.86 -6.40
N GLU A 193 17.24 -2.78 -6.80
CA GLU A 193 17.10 -1.54 -6.02
C GLU A 193 16.38 -1.70 -4.68
N TYR A 194 15.57 -2.75 -4.52
CA TYR A 194 14.84 -3.03 -3.27
C TYR A 194 15.53 -4.07 -2.39
N ARG A 195 16.53 -4.81 -2.90
CA ARG A 195 17.20 -5.89 -2.15
C ARG A 195 17.91 -5.41 -0.89
N GLU A 196 18.41 -4.18 -0.89
CA GLU A 196 19.05 -3.60 0.29
C GLU A 196 18.03 -3.29 1.39
N ARG A 197 16.76 -3.04 1.04
CA ARG A 197 15.68 -2.68 1.96
C ARG A 197 15.02 -3.88 2.62
N ILE A 198 15.15 -5.08 2.05
CA ILE A 198 14.58 -6.31 2.61
C ILE A 198 15.63 -7.13 3.35
N ALA A 199 15.24 -7.82 4.42
CA ALA A 199 16.11 -8.70 5.20
C ALA A 199 16.09 -10.13 4.66
N VAL A 200 14.92 -10.61 4.23
CA VAL A 200 14.67 -11.99 3.78
C VAL A 200 14.49 -12.00 2.28
N ASN A 201 15.45 -12.61 1.58
CA ASN A 201 15.38 -12.86 0.16
C ASN A 201 15.11 -14.34 -0.10
N TYR A 202 14.18 -14.62 -1.00
CA TYR A 202 13.92 -15.96 -1.47
C TYR A 202 15.09 -16.48 -2.30
N GLY A 203 15.32 -17.79 -2.21
CA GLY A 203 16.27 -18.50 -3.05
C GLY A 203 15.62 -18.98 -4.33
N ARG A 204 15.92 -20.22 -4.74
CA ARG A 204 15.22 -20.85 -5.87
C ARG A 204 14.02 -21.65 -5.36
N PRO A 205 12.89 -21.66 -6.09
CA PRO A 205 11.84 -22.62 -5.85
C PRO A 205 12.40 -24.05 -5.89
N ASN A 206 12.00 -24.88 -4.92
CA ASN A 206 12.28 -26.29 -4.90
C ASN A 206 11.00 -27.04 -5.28
N GLU A 207 10.94 -27.48 -6.54
CA GLU A 207 9.79 -28.19 -7.10
C GLU A 207 9.45 -29.46 -6.32
N SER A 208 10.44 -30.23 -5.86
CA SER A 208 10.21 -31.48 -5.11
C SER A 208 9.63 -31.30 -3.70
N LYS A 209 9.63 -30.06 -3.19
CA LYS A 209 9.09 -29.69 -1.88
C LYS A 209 7.86 -28.78 -2.00
N THR A 210 7.48 -28.43 -3.22
CA THR A 210 6.31 -27.59 -3.52
C THR A 210 5.13 -28.50 -3.84
N PHE A 211 3.98 -28.24 -3.24
CA PHE A 211 2.80 -29.10 -3.38
C PHE A 211 1.49 -28.32 -3.24
N VAL A 212 0.44 -28.83 -3.89
CA VAL A 212 -0.95 -28.37 -3.67
C VAL A 212 -1.40 -28.93 -2.32
N LYS A 213 -1.81 -28.04 -1.42
CA LYS A 213 -2.30 -28.35 -0.08
C LYS A 213 -3.81 -28.58 -0.09
N ASN A 214 -4.57 -27.75 -0.80
CA ASN A 214 -6.02 -27.83 -0.91
C ASN A 214 -6.48 -27.38 -2.31
N VAL A 215 -7.63 -27.91 -2.76
CA VAL A 215 -8.34 -27.44 -3.95
C VAL A 215 -9.76 -27.07 -3.55
N PHE A 216 -10.16 -25.85 -3.90
CA PHE A 216 -11.51 -25.35 -3.73
C PHE A 216 -12.10 -25.17 -5.12
N ASN A 217 -13.27 -25.73 -5.38
CA ASN A 217 -13.91 -25.64 -6.67
C ASN A 217 -15.41 -25.47 -6.46
N ASN A 218 -15.94 -24.34 -6.93
CA ASN A 218 -17.35 -23.99 -6.83
C ASN A 218 -17.84 -23.46 -8.17
N ASP A 219 -19.10 -23.05 -8.28
CA ASP A 219 -19.71 -22.70 -9.58
C ASP A 219 -19.11 -21.43 -10.24
N SER A 220 -18.48 -20.54 -9.46
CA SER A 220 -17.97 -19.25 -9.91
C SER A 220 -16.45 -19.25 -10.12
N ASN A 221 -15.72 -20.07 -9.36
CA ASN A 221 -14.26 -20.08 -9.35
C ASN A 221 -13.65 -21.44 -8.96
N THR A 222 -12.36 -21.56 -9.27
CA THR A 222 -11.51 -22.67 -8.85
C THR A 222 -10.25 -22.11 -8.23
N ALA A 223 -9.90 -22.54 -7.02
CA ALA A 223 -8.71 -22.11 -6.31
C ALA A 223 -7.80 -23.29 -5.91
N PHE A 224 -6.50 -23.16 -6.17
CA PHE A 224 -5.49 -24.10 -5.73
C PHE A 224 -4.61 -23.46 -4.67
N GLU A 225 -4.67 -23.96 -3.43
CA GLU A 225 -3.76 -23.54 -2.36
C GLU A 225 -2.45 -24.32 -2.48
N VAL A 226 -1.36 -23.62 -2.73
CA VAL A 226 -0.03 -24.18 -2.98
C VAL A 226 0.93 -23.71 -1.90
N THR A 227 1.72 -24.65 -1.36
CA THR A 227 2.86 -24.32 -0.51
C THR A 227 4.12 -24.36 -1.37
N PHE A 228 4.65 -23.19 -1.71
CA PHE A 228 5.92 -23.01 -2.41
C PHE A 228 7.07 -23.14 -1.43
N ALA A 229 7.99 -24.07 -1.69
CA ALA A 229 9.21 -24.23 -0.91
C ALA A 229 10.39 -23.58 -1.64
N TYR A 230 11.23 -22.87 -0.90
CA TYR A 230 12.42 -22.20 -1.42
C TYR A 230 13.68 -22.63 -0.67
N GLU A 231 14.77 -22.78 -1.43
CA GLU A 231 16.09 -23.05 -0.88
C GLU A 231 17.07 -21.92 -1.20
N ASN A 232 17.68 -21.38 -0.16
CA ASN A 232 18.68 -20.31 -0.25
C ASN A 232 19.94 -20.69 0.53
N GLN A 233 20.94 -21.25 -0.16
CA GLN A 233 22.17 -21.71 0.50
C GLN A 233 23.08 -20.56 0.98
N ALA A 234 22.82 -19.33 0.54
CA ALA A 234 23.55 -18.13 0.95
C ALA A 234 22.56 -16.98 1.21
N PRO A 235 21.72 -17.09 2.26
CA PRO A 235 20.74 -16.07 2.56
C PRO A 235 21.43 -14.80 3.02
N ASN A 236 20.74 -13.67 2.87
CA ASN A 236 21.18 -12.40 3.43
C ASN A 236 21.43 -12.56 4.95
N PRO A 237 22.60 -12.19 5.50
CA PRO A 237 22.89 -12.31 6.92
C PRO A 237 21.86 -11.64 7.83
N ARG A 238 21.18 -10.59 7.34
CA ARG A 238 20.09 -9.91 8.06
C ARG A 238 18.87 -10.81 8.28
N ALA A 239 18.64 -11.82 7.45
CA ALA A 239 17.54 -12.76 7.60
C ALA A 239 17.64 -13.59 8.90
N PHE A 240 18.85 -13.89 9.39
CA PHE A 240 19.04 -14.58 10.69
C PHE A 240 18.67 -13.73 11.90
N ARG A 241 18.43 -12.42 11.70
CA ARG A 241 17.96 -11.49 12.75
C ARG A 241 16.44 -11.32 12.73
N VAL A 242 15.74 -11.92 11.76
CA VAL A 242 14.28 -11.88 11.71
C VAL A 242 13.76 -13.04 12.56
N SER A 243 13.31 -12.75 13.77
CA SER A 243 12.88 -13.76 14.76
C SER A 243 11.74 -14.66 14.27
N ALA A 244 10.90 -14.15 13.35
CA ALA A 244 9.84 -14.92 12.70
C ALA A 244 10.35 -15.96 11.67
N VAL A 245 11.63 -15.92 11.28
CA VAL A 245 12.24 -16.84 10.32
C VAL A 245 13.11 -17.87 11.05
N THR A 246 12.66 -19.12 11.11
CA THR A 246 13.34 -20.20 11.84
C THR A 246 14.71 -20.56 11.23
N ASP A 247 14.77 -20.72 9.90
CA ASP A 247 16.03 -20.94 9.17
C ASP A 247 15.92 -20.29 7.78
N PRO A 248 16.65 -19.19 7.52
CA PRO A 248 16.52 -18.45 6.26
C PRO A 248 17.03 -19.22 5.03
N ARG A 249 17.62 -20.41 5.21
CA ARG A 249 18.00 -21.30 4.11
C ARG A 249 16.83 -22.10 3.54
N TYR A 250 15.77 -22.28 4.33
CA TYR A 250 14.61 -23.08 3.98
C TYR A 250 13.35 -22.25 4.25
N LEU A 251 12.84 -21.62 3.21
CA LEU A 251 11.67 -20.74 3.31
C LEU A 251 10.46 -21.41 2.65
N SER A 252 9.27 -21.02 3.07
CA SER A 252 8.04 -21.40 2.37
C SER A 252 7.07 -20.24 2.30
N VAL A 253 6.25 -20.23 1.25
CA VAL A 253 5.13 -19.29 1.05
C VAL A 253 3.91 -20.13 0.72
N THR A 254 2.81 -19.88 1.40
CA THR A 254 1.52 -20.48 1.03
C THR A 254 0.73 -19.42 0.27
N ALA A 255 0.33 -19.73 -0.97
CA ALA A 255 -0.45 -18.86 -1.82
C ALA A 255 -1.58 -19.63 -2.51
N ARG A 256 -2.65 -18.94 -2.90
CA ARG A 256 -3.72 -19.50 -3.72
C ARG A 256 -3.65 -18.97 -5.13
N HIS A 257 -3.75 -19.84 -6.11
CA HIS A 257 -4.07 -19.49 -7.50
C HIS A 257 -5.58 -19.52 -7.66
N ILE A 258 -6.21 -18.39 -7.98
CA ILE A 258 -7.66 -18.27 -8.05
C ILE A 258 -8.06 -17.97 -9.49
N PHE A 259 -8.83 -18.86 -10.08
CA PHE A 259 -9.34 -18.79 -11.44
C PHE A 259 -10.84 -18.54 -11.41
N ILE A 260 -11.30 -17.46 -12.00
CA ILE A 260 -12.68 -16.98 -11.85
C ILE A 260 -13.32 -16.88 -13.21
N LYS A 261 -14.56 -17.32 -13.29
CA LYS A 261 -15.39 -17.11 -14.48
C LYS A 261 -15.50 -15.63 -14.81
N MET A 262 -15.41 -15.28 -16.10
CA MET A 262 -15.61 -13.89 -16.52
C MET A 262 -17.04 -13.44 -16.14
N PRO A 263 -17.21 -12.28 -15.47
CA PRO A 263 -18.52 -11.72 -15.18
C PRO A 263 -19.33 -11.46 -16.45
N ASP A 264 -20.66 -11.41 -16.32
CA ASP A 264 -21.54 -11.02 -17.43
C ASP A 264 -21.42 -9.52 -17.77
N ASP A 265 -22.13 -9.08 -18.81
CA ASP A 265 -22.10 -7.73 -19.37
C ASP A 265 -23.02 -6.71 -18.67
N ARG A 266 -23.59 -7.04 -17.51
CA ARG A 266 -24.52 -6.15 -16.79
C ARG A 266 -23.83 -5.06 -15.96
N PHE A 267 -22.51 -5.11 -15.81
CA PHE A 267 -21.76 -4.08 -15.08
C PHE A 267 -21.57 -2.82 -15.93
N GLU A 268 -21.88 -1.65 -15.37
CA GLU A 268 -21.65 -0.35 -16.00
C GLU A 268 -20.32 0.27 -15.50
N PRO A 269 -19.28 0.35 -16.36
CA PRO A 269 -18.03 1.02 -16.01
C PRO A 269 -18.21 2.51 -15.76
N ARG A 270 -17.32 3.11 -14.96
CA ARG A 270 -17.32 4.54 -14.68
C ARG A 270 -15.95 5.15 -14.93
N VAL A 271 -15.89 6.15 -15.80
CA VAL A 271 -14.64 6.85 -16.15
C VAL A 271 -14.20 7.73 -14.98
N ASN A 272 -12.92 7.58 -14.60
CA ASN A 272 -12.26 8.31 -13.53
C ASN A 272 -12.19 9.83 -13.79
N ASP A 273 -12.02 10.61 -12.72
CA ASP A 273 -11.71 12.05 -12.78
C ASP A 273 -10.69 12.42 -11.70
N HIS A 274 -9.72 13.29 -12.00
CA HIS A 274 -8.65 13.65 -11.07
C HIS A 274 -9.12 14.39 -9.80
N ARG A 275 -10.37 14.88 -9.81
CA ARG A 275 -11.00 15.56 -8.66
C ARG A 275 -11.56 14.59 -7.60
N ILE A 276 -11.67 13.29 -7.92
CA ILE A 276 -12.23 12.28 -7.02
C ILE A 276 -11.26 11.10 -6.89
N GLY A 277 -11.12 10.59 -5.68
CA GLY A 277 -10.13 9.58 -5.32
C GLY A 277 -10.62 8.15 -5.39
N TYR A 278 -10.56 7.54 -6.57
CA TYR A 278 -10.77 6.10 -6.75
C TYR A 278 -9.48 5.38 -7.17
N PHE A 279 -9.35 4.11 -6.77
CA PHE A 279 -8.44 3.18 -7.44
C PHE A 279 -8.92 2.97 -8.87
N VAL A 280 -7.99 2.70 -9.80
CA VAL A 280 -8.32 2.67 -11.22
C VAL A 280 -7.59 1.58 -11.99
N ASN A 281 -8.27 1.05 -13.02
CA ASN A 281 -7.61 0.38 -14.13
C ASN A 281 -7.39 1.39 -15.26
N ARG A 282 -6.14 1.53 -15.69
CA ARG A 282 -5.73 2.49 -16.74
C ARG A 282 -5.70 1.80 -18.09
N SER A 283 -6.17 2.47 -19.13
CA SER A 283 -6.06 1.99 -20.50
C SER A 283 -5.85 3.13 -21.48
N THR A 284 -5.54 2.79 -22.73
CA THR A 284 -5.37 3.74 -23.83
C THR A 284 -6.20 3.30 -25.01
N ASP A 285 -7.06 4.17 -25.52
CA ASP A 285 -7.82 3.91 -26.72
C ASP A 285 -6.99 4.21 -27.98
N LEU A 286 -6.63 3.16 -28.72
CA LEU A 286 -5.83 3.26 -29.94
C LEU A 286 -6.62 3.72 -31.17
N THR A 287 -7.93 3.89 -31.03
CA THR A 287 -8.82 4.38 -32.08
C THR A 287 -9.18 5.85 -31.92
N SER A 288 -8.80 6.46 -30.78
CA SER A 288 -9.01 7.88 -30.53
C SER A 288 -8.02 8.76 -31.31
N TYR A 289 -8.53 9.90 -31.79
CA TYR A 289 -7.71 10.95 -32.44
C TYR A 289 -7.32 12.08 -31.48
N GLU A 290 -7.70 11.97 -30.20
CA GLU A 290 -7.30 12.94 -29.18
C GLU A 290 -5.80 12.86 -28.91
N ASN A 291 -5.17 14.01 -28.60
CA ASN A 291 -3.75 14.05 -28.24
C ASN A 291 -3.44 13.30 -26.93
N PHE A 292 -4.47 13.02 -26.12
CA PHE A 292 -4.37 12.28 -24.87
C PHE A 292 -5.50 11.25 -24.80
N ALA A 293 -5.29 10.09 -25.42
CA ALA A 293 -6.25 8.99 -25.49
C ALA A 293 -6.22 8.06 -24.26
N ASN A 294 -5.41 8.40 -23.26
CA ASN A 294 -5.34 7.65 -22.00
C ASN A 294 -6.59 7.94 -21.16
N PHE A 295 -7.21 6.89 -20.65
CA PHE A 295 -8.32 6.98 -19.73
C PHE A 295 -8.15 5.96 -18.60
N ALA A 296 -9.02 6.07 -17.61
CA ALA A 296 -9.03 5.18 -16.47
C ALA A 296 -10.48 4.90 -16.07
N LEU A 297 -10.76 3.65 -15.70
CA LEU A 297 -12.03 3.23 -15.12
C LEU A 297 -11.83 3.10 -13.61
N ILE A 298 -12.77 3.62 -12.83
CA ILE A 298 -12.72 3.47 -11.37
C ILE A 298 -13.00 2.02 -10.99
N ASN A 299 -12.36 1.58 -9.93
CA ASN A 299 -12.64 0.28 -9.33
C ASN A 299 -13.88 0.43 -8.44
N LYS A 300 -14.96 -0.31 -8.73
CA LYS A 300 -16.18 -0.29 -7.92
C LYS A 300 -16.95 -1.61 -7.96
N TRP A 301 -17.76 -1.88 -6.94
CA TRP A 301 -18.67 -3.02 -6.93
C TRP A 301 -19.84 -2.85 -7.91
N ARG A 302 -20.35 -3.98 -8.39
CA ARG A 302 -21.62 -4.02 -9.13
C ARG A 302 -22.79 -3.82 -8.17
N LEU A 303 -23.49 -2.70 -8.31
CA LEU A 303 -24.75 -2.46 -7.59
C LEU A 303 -25.85 -2.10 -8.59
N ILE A 304 -26.88 -2.95 -8.66
CA ILE A 304 -28.05 -2.78 -9.53
C ILE A 304 -29.27 -2.66 -8.62
N LYS A 305 -30.08 -1.62 -8.77
CA LYS A 305 -31.29 -1.43 -7.97
C LYS A 305 -32.31 -2.55 -8.26
N LYS A 306 -32.87 -3.18 -7.21
CA LYS A 306 -34.04 -4.07 -7.34
C LYS A 306 -35.23 -3.37 -8.01
N ASN A 307 -35.42 -2.08 -7.72
CA ASN A 307 -36.40 -1.23 -8.38
C ASN A 307 -35.68 -0.07 -9.09
N PRO A 308 -35.42 -0.17 -10.41
CA PRO A 308 -34.67 0.83 -11.17
C PRO A 308 -35.31 2.24 -11.17
N ASP A 309 -36.63 2.33 -11.06
CA ASP A 309 -37.37 3.59 -11.13
C ASP A 309 -37.52 4.29 -9.75
N ALA A 310 -37.11 3.63 -8.67
CA ALA A 310 -37.20 4.20 -7.33
C ALA A 310 -35.99 5.11 -7.03
N GLU A 311 -36.25 6.24 -6.35
CA GLU A 311 -35.21 7.13 -5.83
C GLU A 311 -34.26 6.36 -4.91
N MET A 312 -34.84 5.60 -3.97
CA MET A 312 -34.13 4.69 -3.06
C MET A 312 -34.54 3.23 -3.33
N SER A 313 -33.58 2.34 -3.49
CA SER A 313 -33.83 0.90 -3.63
C SER A 313 -32.73 0.07 -2.98
N GLU A 314 -33.10 -1.08 -2.43
CA GLU A 314 -32.10 -2.11 -2.14
C GLU A 314 -31.42 -2.55 -3.44
N PRO A 315 -30.15 -2.95 -3.41
CA PRO A 315 -29.52 -3.59 -4.55
C PRO A 315 -30.04 -5.01 -4.72
N GLU A 316 -30.03 -5.53 -5.95
CA GLU A 316 -30.32 -6.95 -6.24
C GLU A 316 -29.40 -7.86 -5.42
N GLU A 317 -28.11 -7.54 -5.42
CA GLU A 317 -27.06 -8.19 -4.65
C GLU A 317 -26.34 -7.12 -3.80
N PRO A 318 -26.47 -7.14 -2.46
CA PRO A 318 -25.71 -6.26 -1.59
C PRO A 318 -24.25 -6.71 -1.49
N ILE A 319 -23.36 -5.78 -1.17
CA ILE A 319 -21.96 -6.07 -0.85
C ILE A 319 -21.93 -6.64 0.57
N VAL A 320 -21.73 -7.94 0.68
CA VAL A 320 -21.67 -8.63 1.97
C VAL A 320 -20.23 -8.74 2.43
N PHE A 321 -19.95 -8.24 3.64
CA PHE A 321 -18.70 -8.47 4.35
C PHE A 321 -18.93 -9.37 5.56
N TRP A 322 -18.05 -10.35 5.74
CA TRP A 322 -18.08 -11.28 6.85
C TRP A 322 -17.03 -10.91 7.89
N VAL A 323 -17.46 -10.62 9.11
CA VAL A 323 -16.58 -10.48 10.27
C VAL A 323 -16.10 -11.87 10.66
N GLU A 324 -14.80 -12.11 10.51
CA GLU A 324 -14.18 -13.40 10.80
C GLU A 324 -14.39 -13.77 12.27
N ASN A 325 -14.69 -15.04 12.54
CA ASN A 325 -15.02 -15.53 13.88
C ASN A 325 -13.83 -15.45 14.87
N SER A 326 -12.61 -15.21 14.37
CA SER A 326 -11.40 -14.94 15.16
C SER A 326 -11.38 -13.53 15.78
N THR A 327 -12.24 -12.62 15.30
CA THR A 327 -12.32 -11.23 15.76
C THR A 327 -12.59 -11.18 17.27
N PRO A 328 -11.81 -10.41 18.07
CA PRO A 328 -12.07 -10.28 19.49
C PRO A 328 -13.51 -9.86 19.79
N LYS A 329 -14.22 -10.65 20.61
CA LYS A 329 -15.67 -10.48 20.83
C LYS A 329 -16.09 -9.08 21.27
N GLU A 330 -15.25 -8.39 22.05
CA GLU A 330 -15.53 -7.03 22.55
C GLU A 330 -15.67 -6.01 21.41
N ILE A 331 -14.87 -6.14 20.34
CA ILE A 331 -14.80 -5.13 19.27
C ILE A 331 -15.72 -5.45 18.07
N VAL A 332 -16.36 -6.62 18.04
CA VAL A 332 -17.27 -7.01 16.96
C VAL A 332 -18.34 -5.94 16.66
N PRO A 333 -18.98 -5.29 17.66
CA PRO A 333 -19.93 -4.21 17.36
C PRO A 333 -19.31 -3.02 16.62
N ALA A 334 -18.07 -2.64 16.94
CA ALA A 334 -17.35 -1.57 16.25
C ALA A 334 -16.97 -1.95 14.82
N VAL A 335 -16.60 -3.22 14.59
CA VAL A 335 -16.31 -3.74 13.24
C VAL A 335 -17.58 -3.74 12.38
N VAL A 336 -18.70 -4.22 12.92
CA VAL A 336 -20.00 -4.21 12.22
C VAL A 336 -20.41 -2.77 11.88
N ALA A 337 -20.30 -1.84 12.84
CA ALA A 337 -20.58 -0.43 12.60
C ALA A 337 -19.68 0.14 11.50
N GLY A 338 -18.38 -0.18 11.50
CA GLY A 338 -17.46 0.31 10.49
C GLY A 338 -17.74 -0.21 9.07
N ILE A 339 -18.40 -1.36 8.94
CA ILE A 339 -18.88 -1.89 7.67
C ILE A 339 -20.19 -1.21 7.26
N GLU A 340 -21.20 -1.22 8.14
CA GLU A 340 -22.58 -0.84 7.79
C GLU A 340 -22.79 0.68 7.75
N ASN A 341 -21.96 1.48 8.43
CA ASN A 341 -22.05 2.95 8.39
C ASN A 341 -21.74 3.51 6.99
N TRP A 342 -21.12 2.73 6.10
CA TRP A 342 -21.03 3.11 4.67
C TRP A 342 -22.39 3.24 4.00
N ASN A 343 -23.46 2.62 4.52
CA ASN A 343 -24.81 2.83 3.99
C ASN A 343 -25.23 4.29 4.04
N ILE A 344 -24.74 5.09 4.99
CA ILE A 344 -24.98 6.55 5.06
C ILE A 344 -24.49 7.23 3.77
N ALA A 345 -23.38 6.78 3.20
CA ALA A 345 -22.86 7.30 1.92
C ALA A 345 -23.58 6.69 0.72
N PHE A 346 -23.99 5.43 0.77
CA PHE A 346 -24.74 4.78 -0.31
C PHE A 346 -26.16 5.32 -0.48
N GLU A 347 -26.75 5.88 0.58
CA GLU A 347 -28.02 6.59 0.49
C GLU A 347 -27.95 7.76 -0.50
N GLU A 348 -26.81 8.48 -0.58
CA GLU A 348 -26.58 9.55 -1.56
C GLU A 348 -26.52 9.05 -3.02
N ALA A 349 -26.20 7.77 -3.21
CA ALA A 349 -26.22 7.09 -4.50
C ALA A 349 -27.58 6.43 -4.82
N GLY A 350 -28.57 6.57 -3.93
CA GLY A 350 -29.91 6.01 -4.09
C GLY A 350 -30.06 4.56 -3.63
N PHE A 351 -29.13 4.04 -2.82
CA PHE A 351 -29.18 2.67 -2.31
C PHE A 351 -29.49 2.63 -0.81
N ILE A 352 -30.33 1.67 -0.42
CA ILE A 352 -30.52 1.27 0.98
C ILE A 352 -29.93 -0.12 1.19
N ASN A 353 -29.31 -0.38 2.34
CA ASN A 353 -28.68 -1.67 2.66
C ASN A 353 -27.72 -2.16 1.55
N ALA A 354 -26.93 -1.25 0.98
CA ALA A 354 -25.97 -1.57 -0.06
C ALA A 354 -24.81 -2.42 0.47
N VAL A 355 -24.41 -2.17 1.72
CA VAL A 355 -23.35 -2.89 2.42
C VAL A 355 -23.95 -3.61 3.63
N VAL A 356 -23.63 -4.88 3.81
CA VAL A 356 -24.18 -5.72 4.88
C VAL A 356 -23.06 -6.43 5.62
N ALA A 357 -23.03 -6.31 6.95
CA ALA A 357 -22.12 -7.10 7.77
C ALA A 357 -22.79 -8.42 8.19
N LYS A 358 -22.04 -9.51 8.17
CA LYS A 358 -22.43 -10.80 8.75
C LYS A 358 -21.33 -11.32 9.63
N ILE A 359 -21.67 -12.11 10.65
CA ILE A 359 -20.68 -12.80 11.46
C ILE A 359 -20.45 -14.17 10.85
N GLN A 360 -19.18 -14.52 10.59
CA GLN A 360 -18.83 -15.85 10.13
C GLN A 360 -19.27 -16.89 11.18
N PRO A 361 -20.00 -17.96 10.78
CA PRO A 361 -20.35 -19.04 11.69
C PRO A 361 -19.10 -19.70 12.31
N GLU A 362 -19.23 -20.23 13.53
CA GLU A 362 -18.13 -20.96 14.18
C GLU A 362 -17.80 -22.28 13.46
N ASP A 363 -18.76 -22.83 12.72
CA ASP A 363 -18.68 -24.08 11.95
C ASP A 363 -18.52 -23.87 10.44
N ALA A 364 -18.16 -22.65 10.00
CA ALA A 364 -17.88 -22.37 8.59
C ALA A 364 -16.70 -23.21 8.07
N ASP A 365 -16.85 -23.75 6.86
CA ASP A 365 -15.85 -24.54 6.14
C ASP A 365 -15.07 -23.74 5.09
N TRP A 366 -15.41 -22.46 4.92
CA TRP A 366 -14.73 -21.48 4.06
C TRP A 366 -13.90 -20.47 4.87
N ASP A 367 -12.98 -19.77 4.19
CA ASP A 367 -12.09 -18.77 4.80
C ASP A 367 -11.92 -17.51 3.94
N ALA A 368 -11.12 -16.53 4.42
CA ALA A 368 -10.95 -15.22 3.80
C ALA A 368 -10.31 -15.19 2.40
N ALA A 369 -9.75 -16.30 1.93
CA ALA A 369 -9.25 -16.41 0.56
C ALA A 369 -10.15 -17.29 -0.32
N ASP A 370 -11.37 -17.56 0.15
CA ASP A 370 -12.47 -17.97 -0.71
C ASP A 370 -13.04 -16.73 -1.40
N TYR A 371 -13.03 -16.77 -2.73
CA TYR A 371 -13.45 -15.68 -3.59
C TYR A 371 -14.89 -15.22 -3.34
N ASP A 372 -15.80 -16.13 -2.96
CA ASP A 372 -17.23 -15.79 -2.79
C ASP A 372 -17.52 -15.01 -1.50
N TYR A 373 -16.52 -14.83 -0.62
CA TYR A 373 -16.67 -14.20 0.69
C TYR A 373 -15.69 -13.03 0.84
N ASN A 374 -16.23 -11.81 0.95
CA ASN A 374 -15.41 -10.68 1.40
C ASN A 374 -15.30 -10.74 2.92
N VAL A 375 -14.08 -10.76 3.46
CA VAL A 375 -13.87 -10.96 4.90
C VAL A 375 -13.22 -9.74 5.53
N VAL A 376 -13.59 -9.46 6.78
CA VAL A 376 -12.92 -8.50 7.66
C VAL A 376 -12.35 -9.28 8.84
N ARG A 377 -11.04 -9.26 8.99
CA ARG A 377 -10.32 -10.11 9.95
C ARG A 377 -9.17 -9.41 10.65
N TRP A 378 -8.62 -10.09 11.67
CA TRP A 378 -7.52 -9.61 12.49
C TRP A 378 -6.32 -10.55 12.45
N SER A 379 -5.21 -10.09 11.87
CA SER A 379 -3.93 -10.81 11.89
C SER A 379 -3.27 -10.74 13.27
N SER A 380 -2.78 -11.90 13.71
CA SER A 380 -1.91 -12.03 14.90
C SER A 380 -0.48 -12.31 14.45
N GLU A 381 0.24 -11.26 14.06
CA GLU A 381 1.61 -11.36 13.53
C GLU A 381 2.64 -10.62 14.42
N PRO A 382 3.93 -11.03 14.36
CA PRO A 382 4.97 -10.49 15.25
C PRO A 382 5.42 -9.06 14.92
N ASP A 383 5.15 -8.53 13.73
CA ASP A 383 5.50 -7.15 13.34
C ASP A 383 4.34 -6.45 12.61
N GLY A 384 4.11 -5.18 12.95
CA GLY A 384 2.98 -4.39 12.51
C GLY A 384 3.42 -3.09 11.86
N GLY A 385 4.08 -3.16 10.69
CA GLY A 385 4.44 -1.97 9.92
C GLY A 385 3.24 -1.13 9.45
N LEU A 386 2.08 -1.77 9.25
CA LEU A 386 0.78 -1.17 8.95
C LEU A 386 -0.24 -1.57 10.04
N LEU A 387 -1.37 -0.86 10.16
CA LEU A 387 -2.40 -1.17 11.16
C LEU A 387 -3.58 -1.97 10.59
N GLY A 388 -3.82 -1.82 9.30
CA GLY A 388 -4.73 -2.60 8.49
C GLY A 388 -4.33 -2.49 7.02
N ILE A 389 -4.95 -3.33 6.19
CA ILE A 389 -4.94 -3.24 4.73
C ILE A 389 -6.32 -3.70 4.21
N GLY A 390 -6.86 -2.99 3.23
CA GLY A 390 -8.08 -3.34 2.51
C GLY A 390 -7.85 -3.55 1.02
N PRO A 391 -7.12 -4.60 0.59
CA PRO A 391 -6.94 -4.88 -0.82
C PRO A 391 -8.23 -5.35 -1.51
N SER A 392 -8.33 -5.04 -2.80
CA SER A 392 -9.36 -5.57 -3.69
C SER A 392 -8.75 -5.98 -5.03
N VAL A 393 -9.40 -6.92 -5.70
CA VAL A 393 -9.10 -7.36 -7.06
C VAL A 393 -10.22 -6.90 -7.97
N SER A 394 -9.85 -6.30 -9.10
CA SER A 394 -10.79 -5.83 -10.11
C SER A 394 -10.61 -6.57 -11.43
N ASN A 395 -11.69 -6.63 -12.21
CA ASN A 395 -11.63 -6.96 -13.62
C ASN A 395 -10.93 -5.79 -14.35
N PRO A 396 -9.71 -5.98 -14.89
CA PRO A 396 -8.94 -4.89 -15.46
C PRO A 396 -9.52 -4.30 -16.75
N LEU A 397 -10.52 -4.95 -17.35
CA LEU A 397 -11.22 -4.45 -18.54
C LEU A 397 -12.36 -3.48 -18.19
N THR A 398 -12.99 -3.62 -17.01
CA THR A 398 -14.21 -2.90 -16.67
C THR A 398 -14.08 -2.03 -15.42
N GLY A 399 -13.15 -2.33 -14.51
CA GLY A 399 -13.10 -1.73 -13.18
C GLY A 399 -14.08 -2.36 -12.18
N GLU A 400 -14.77 -3.44 -12.54
CA GLU A 400 -15.61 -4.16 -11.59
C GLU A 400 -14.74 -4.76 -10.48
N ILE A 401 -15.04 -4.49 -9.21
CA ILE A 401 -14.41 -5.18 -8.08
C ILE A 401 -15.04 -6.57 -7.98
N ILE A 402 -14.17 -7.56 -7.91
CA ILE A 402 -14.48 -8.99 -8.04
C ILE A 402 -14.33 -9.65 -6.68
N SER A 403 -13.30 -9.29 -5.91
CA SER A 403 -13.07 -9.81 -4.57
C SER A 403 -12.35 -8.79 -3.71
N ALA A 404 -12.59 -8.82 -2.40
CA ALA A 404 -11.85 -8.01 -1.44
C ALA A 404 -11.68 -8.72 -0.09
N ASP A 405 -10.61 -8.39 0.62
CA ASP A 405 -10.35 -8.84 1.99
C ASP A 405 -9.79 -7.66 2.79
N VAL A 406 -10.20 -7.55 4.06
CA VAL A 406 -9.71 -6.54 5.00
C VAL A 406 -8.94 -7.25 6.10
N VAL A 407 -7.64 -7.00 6.16
CA VAL A 407 -6.74 -7.55 7.17
C VAL A 407 -6.28 -6.47 8.11
N ASN A 408 -7.00 -6.33 9.23
CA ASN A 408 -6.58 -5.49 10.34
C ASN A 408 -5.54 -6.22 11.21
N LYS A 409 -4.69 -5.49 11.94
CA LYS A 409 -3.64 -6.11 12.79
C LYS A 409 -3.93 -5.96 14.27
N LEU A 410 -3.78 -7.01 15.07
CA LEU A 410 -4.04 -6.97 16.53
C LEU A 410 -3.35 -5.79 17.26
N LEU A 411 -2.26 -5.24 16.69
CA LEU A 411 -1.65 -3.99 17.13
C LEU A 411 -2.63 -2.81 17.26
N ALA A 412 -3.60 -2.64 16.36
CA ALA A 412 -4.57 -1.55 16.46
C ALA A 412 -5.49 -1.71 17.69
N VAL A 413 -5.88 -2.94 18.04
CA VAL A 413 -6.62 -3.21 19.29
C VAL A 413 -5.78 -2.82 20.51
N LYS A 414 -4.48 -3.17 20.52
CA LYS A 414 -3.55 -2.78 21.60
C LYS A 414 -3.41 -1.25 21.71
N ILE A 415 -3.37 -0.55 20.58
CA ILE A 415 -3.34 0.91 20.54
C ILE A 415 -4.64 1.49 21.12
N GLY A 416 -5.81 0.96 20.78
CA GLY A 416 -7.08 1.42 21.34
C GLY A 416 -7.20 1.21 22.85
N TYR A 417 -6.71 0.08 23.39
CA TYR A 417 -6.62 -0.09 24.85
C TYR A 417 -5.66 0.92 25.50
N ASN A 418 -4.55 1.25 24.83
CA ASN A 418 -3.64 2.29 25.32
C ASN A 418 -4.32 3.66 25.32
N TYR A 419 -5.16 3.98 24.32
CA TYR A 419 -5.96 5.21 24.34
C TYR A 419 -6.94 5.26 25.53
N ARG A 420 -7.65 4.16 25.83
CA ARG A 420 -8.49 4.07 27.04
C ARG A 420 -7.67 4.33 28.32
N LYS A 421 -6.45 3.78 28.42
CA LYS A 421 -5.59 3.97 29.59
C LYS A 421 -5.07 5.41 29.71
N LEU A 422 -4.74 6.06 28.58
CA LEU A 422 -4.21 7.44 28.58
C LEU A 422 -5.27 8.52 28.79
N TYR A 423 -6.48 8.33 28.25
CA TYR A 423 -7.49 9.39 28.16
C TYR A 423 -8.80 9.07 28.89
N GLY A 424 -8.96 7.84 29.41
CA GLY A 424 -10.22 7.39 29.99
C GLY A 424 -11.30 7.14 28.93
N PHE A 425 -12.46 6.64 29.36
CA PHE A 425 -13.59 6.38 28.47
C PHE A 425 -14.92 6.27 29.21
N THR A 426 -16.02 6.41 28.46
CA THR A 426 -17.39 6.09 28.88
C THR A 426 -18.04 5.17 27.84
N GLU A 427 -19.19 4.59 28.15
CA GLU A 427 -19.92 3.72 27.20
C GLU A 427 -20.28 4.47 25.91
N ASP A 428 -20.69 5.75 26.00
CA ASP A 428 -21.09 6.58 24.85
C ASP A 428 -19.91 7.28 24.16
N ASN A 429 -18.73 7.30 24.78
CA ASN A 429 -17.51 7.93 24.24
C ASN A 429 -16.28 7.10 24.60
N ASP A 430 -16.04 6.06 23.77
CA ASP A 430 -14.97 5.10 23.96
C ASP A 430 -13.92 5.18 22.84
N PRO A 431 -12.67 5.59 23.13
CA PRO A 431 -11.63 5.72 22.12
C PRO A 431 -11.23 4.38 21.50
N LEU A 432 -11.36 3.23 22.18
CA LEU A 432 -11.12 1.93 21.55
C LEU A 432 -12.20 1.64 20.51
N MET A 433 -13.48 1.74 20.89
CA MET A 433 -14.58 1.39 20.00
C MET A 433 -14.66 2.33 18.79
N GLN A 434 -14.45 3.63 19.01
CA GLN A 434 -14.41 4.61 17.92
C GLN A 434 -13.20 4.38 17.01
N TYR A 435 -12.02 4.07 17.56
CA TYR A 435 -10.83 3.79 16.76
C TYR A 435 -10.98 2.52 15.91
N ILE A 436 -11.56 1.45 16.45
CA ILE A 436 -11.83 0.24 15.67
C ILE A 436 -12.88 0.48 14.59
N THR A 437 -13.91 1.27 14.89
CA THR A 437 -14.92 1.68 13.89
C THR A 437 -14.27 2.49 12.78
N ASN A 438 -13.44 3.49 13.11
CA ASN A 438 -12.72 4.34 12.18
C ASN A 438 -11.75 3.55 11.28
N LEU A 439 -10.93 2.68 11.88
CA LEU A 439 -10.02 1.82 11.10
C LEU A 439 -10.80 0.90 10.16
N THR A 440 -11.89 0.28 10.64
CA THR A 440 -12.72 -0.57 9.79
C THR A 440 -13.39 0.23 8.67
N LEU A 441 -13.89 1.43 8.96
CA LEU A 441 -14.42 2.36 7.93
C LEU A 441 -13.37 2.64 6.86
N HIS A 442 -12.15 2.98 7.26
CA HIS A 442 -11.04 3.29 6.37
C HIS A 442 -10.71 2.12 5.43
N GLU A 443 -10.50 0.92 6.00
CA GLU A 443 -10.18 -0.25 5.18
C GLU A 443 -11.37 -0.70 4.32
N VAL A 444 -12.60 -0.58 4.81
CA VAL A 444 -13.81 -0.83 4.01
C VAL A 444 -13.91 0.19 2.87
N GLY A 445 -13.53 1.45 3.09
CA GLY A 445 -13.49 2.47 2.04
C GLY A 445 -12.56 2.10 0.88
N HIS A 446 -11.39 1.51 1.18
CA HIS A 446 -10.48 0.99 0.16
C HIS A 446 -11.10 -0.11 -0.69
N VAL A 447 -11.77 -1.07 -0.06
CA VAL A 447 -12.42 -2.18 -0.77
C VAL A 447 -13.72 -1.77 -1.47
N LEU A 448 -14.28 -0.60 -1.15
CA LEU A 448 -15.33 0.05 -1.95
C LEU A 448 -14.78 0.85 -3.14
N GLY A 449 -13.45 0.93 -3.28
CA GLY A 449 -12.75 1.55 -4.41
C GLY A 449 -12.07 2.87 -4.10
N LEU A 450 -12.18 3.43 -2.89
CA LEU A 450 -11.66 4.75 -2.57
C LEU A 450 -10.16 4.72 -2.27
N ARG A 451 -9.44 5.75 -2.73
CA ARG A 451 -8.06 6.03 -2.32
C ARG A 451 -8.03 6.90 -1.07
N HIS A 452 -6.86 7.01 -0.46
CA HIS A 452 -6.63 7.97 0.60
C HIS A 452 -7.01 9.41 0.21
N ASN A 453 -7.51 10.16 1.17
CA ASN A 453 -7.70 11.61 1.07
C ASN A 453 -7.04 12.31 2.26
N PHE A 454 -5.77 12.71 2.08
CA PHE A 454 -4.99 13.41 3.10
C PHE A 454 -5.28 14.92 3.19
N ARG A 455 -6.43 15.36 2.66
CA ARG A 455 -7.01 16.70 2.93
C ARG A 455 -8.21 16.60 3.87
N GLY A 456 -8.43 15.43 4.49
CA GLY A 456 -9.54 15.14 5.38
C GLY A 456 -9.64 16.10 6.54
N SER A 457 -8.49 16.44 7.11
CA SER A 457 -8.32 17.31 8.27
C SER A 457 -8.71 18.77 8.07
N TYR A 458 -8.84 19.22 6.82
CA TYR A 458 -8.96 20.64 6.49
C TYR A 458 -10.36 21.24 6.74
N LEU A 459 -11.31 20.49 7.31
CA LEU A 459 -12.70 20.93 7.48
C LEU A 459 -12.89 21.90 8.65
N TYR A 460 -12.61 21.45 9.88
CA TYR A 460 -12.94 22.17 11.12
C TYR A 460 -11.78 23.01 11.67
N SER A 461 -12.09 24.09 12.40
CA SER A 461 -11.08 24.85 13.16
C SER A 461 -10.58 24.06 14.39
N PRO A 462 -9.48 24.51 15.04
CA PRO A 462 -9.02 23.90 16.29
C PRO A 462 -10.09 23.86 17.39
N GLU A 463 -10.99 24.84 17.44
CA GLU A 463 -12.07 24.88 18.42
C GLU A 463 -13.27 24.01 18.01
N GLU A 464 -13.66 24.06 16.74
CA GLU A 464 -14.82 23.34 16.22
C GLU A 464 -14.64 21.81 16.32
N ILE A 465 -13.43 21.30 16.12
CA ILE A 465 -13.16 19.87 16.04
C ILE A 465 -13.44 19.09 17.34
N HIS A 466 -13.45 19.78 18.48
CA HIS A 466 -13.79 19.19 19.78
C HIS A 466 -15.29 19.24 20.08
N ASN A 467 -16.09 19.95 19.28
CA ASN A 467 -17.51 20.13 19.53
C ASN A 467 -18.37 19.14 18.73
N LYS A 468 -18.89 18.12 19.42
CA LYS A 468 -19.74 17.08 18.81
C LYS A 468 -21.02 17.63 18.17
N GLU A 469 -21.57 18.74 18.64
CA GLU A 469 -22.76 19.35 18.02
C GLU A 469 -22.46 19.95 16.64
N ILE A 470 -21.19 20.28 16.37
CA ILE A 470 -20.71 20.79 15.08
C ILE A 470 -20.24 19.64 14.19
N THR A 471 -19.42 18.73 14.75
CA THR A 471 -18.78 17.66 14.00
C THR A 471 -19.66 16.43 13.80
N GLY A 472 -20.70 16.26 14.62
CA GLY A 472 -21.49 15.04 14.66
C GLY A 472 -20.61 13.84 14.99
N ASN A 473 -20.65 12.82 14.13
CA ASN A 473 -19.85 11.60 14.25
C ASN A 473 -18.65 11.56 13.29
N SER A 474 -18.29 12.69 12.66
CA SER A 474 -17.21 12.77 11.66
C SER A 474 -16.31 13.98 11.90
N LEU A 475 -15.03 13.75 12.20
CA LEU A 475 -14.03 14.78 12.49
C LEU A 475 -13.30 15.27 11.25
N MET A 476 -13.43 14.55 10.14
CA MET A 476 -12.71 14.76 8.89
C MET A 476 -13.73 14.91 7.76
N ASN A 477 -13.35 15.56 6.65
CA ASN A 477 -14.20 15.50 5.46
C ASN A 477 -14.23 14.10 4.85
N SER A 478 -13.23 13.26 5.15
CA SER A 478 -13.06 11.92 4.63
C SER A 478 -12.42 11.02 5.68
N VAL A 479 -12.98 9.82 5.89
CA VAL A 479 -12.36 8.76 6.73
C VAL A 479 -11.15 8.11 6.05
N MET A 480 -10.88 8.48 4.78
CA MET A 480 -9.73 8.00 4.01
C MET A 480 -8.44 8.79 4.31
N ASP A 481 -8.44 9.68 5.31
CA ASP A 481 -7.24 10.28 5.88
C ASP A 481 -6.63 9.33 6.95
N TYR A 482 -5.44 9.68 7.45
CA TYR A 482 -4.84 9.01 8.60
C TYR A 482 -5.12 9.81 9.87
N ASP A 483 -6.30 9.61 10.44
CA ASP A 483 -6.83 10.36 11.59
C ASP A 483 -5.93 10.25 12.84
N PRO A 484 -5.37 11.35 13.35
CA PRO A 484 -4.88 11.41 14.72
C PRO A 484 -6.03 11.29 15.72
N ILE A 485 -5.74 10.90 16.97
CA ILE A 485 -6.73 10.96 18.05
C ILE A 485 -7.10 12.42 18.37
N ASN A 486 -8.40 12.70 18.44
CA ASN A 486 -8.92 14.01 18.87
C ASN A 486 -8.97 14.11 20.39
N VAL A 487 -8.11 14.93 20.97
CA VAL A 487 -8.03 15.16 22.41
C VAL A 487 -8.26 16.64 22.67
N ALA A 488 -9.30 16.95 23.43
CA ALA A 488 -9.63 18.33 23.78
C ALA A 488 -8.60 18.91 24.76
N PRO A 489 -8.17 20.18 24.59
CA PRO A 489 -7.35 20.88 25.57
C PRO A 489 -8.03 20.97 26.94
N GLU A 490 -7.24 21.12 28.01
CA GLU A 490 -7.78 21.32 29.35
C GLU A 490 -8.78 22.50 29.40
N GLY A 491 -9.94 22.28 30.02
CA GLY A 491 -11.02 23.26 30.08
C GLY A 491 -11.98 23.25 28.88
N THR A 492 -11.70 22.43 27.86
CA THR A 492 -12.63 22.16 26.74
C THR A 492 -13.32 20.82 26.97
N GLU A 493 -14.63 20.75 26.69
CA GLU A 493 -15.36 19.49 26.75
C GLU A 493 -14.87 18.53 25.66
N GLN A 494 -14.64 17.27 26.03
CA GLN A 494 -14.15 16.26 25.11
C GLN A 494 -15.26 15.82 24.15
N GLY A 495 -15.08 16.09 22.85
CA GLY A 495 -15.88 15.52 21.77
C GLY A 495 -15.57 14.05 21.51
N ILE A 496 -15.96 13.54 20.33
CA ILE A 496 -15.56 12.19 19.90
C ILE A 496 -14.05 12.13 19.65
N PHE A 497 -13.44 10.98 19.89
CA PHE A 497 -12.01 10.72 19.67
C PHE A 497 -11.67 10.42 18.21
N PHE A 498 -12.56 9.73 17.48
CA PHE A 498 -12.38 9.36 16.08
C PHE A 498 -13.70 9.41 15.30
N SER A 499 -13.62 9.63 13.99
CA SER A 499 -14.78 9.57 13.09
C SER A 499 -15.37 8.16 13.07
N THR A 500 -16.68 8.04 13.28
CA THR A 500 -17.41 6.77 13.24
C THR A 500 -18.42 6.70 12.10
N GLU A 501 -18.46 7.71 11.24
CA GLU A 501 -19.27 7.74 10.02
C GLU A 501 -18.46 8.33 8.85
N PRO A 502 -18.79 7.95 7.59
CA PRO A 502 -18.20 8.57 6.41
C PRO A 502 -18.35 10.09 6.44
N GLY A 503 -17.29 10.80 6.08
CA GLY A 503 -17.29 12.25 5.98
C GLY A 503 -18.03 12.75 4.73
N ILE A 504 -18.21 14.06 4.64
CA ILE A 504 -18.93 14.71 3.53
C ILE A 504 -18.30 14.47 2.15
N TYR A 505 -16.97 14.37 2.07
CA TYR A 505 -16.27 14.01 0.83
C TYR A 505 -16.52 12.54 0.48
N ASP A 506 -16.52 11.62 1.45
CA ASP A 506 -16.75 10.19 1.20
C ASP A 506 -18.15 9.96 0.60
N LYS A 507 -19.16 10.65 1.16
CA LYS A 507 -20.54 10.64 0.65
C LYS A 507 -20.60 11.12 -0.81
N TRP A 508 -19.91 12.21 -1.11
CA TRP A 508 -19.82 12.74 -2.47
C TRP A 508 -19.08 11.81 -3.43
N ALA A 509 -18.00 11.17 -2.99
CA ALA A 509 -17.26 10.19 -3.78
C ALA A 509 -18.11 8.95 -4.09
N ILE A 510 -18.79 8.38 -3.08
CA ILE A 510 -19.72 7.26 -3.28
C ILE A 510 -20.86 7.62 -4.24
N LYS A 511 -21.43 8.82 -4.10
CA LYS A 511 -22.43 9.34 -5.06
C LYS A 511 -21.89 9.34 -6.49
N PHE A 512 -20.66 9.84 -6.71
CA PHE A 512 -20.03 9.79 -8.03
C PHE A 512 -19.84 8.37 -8.57
N GLY A 513 -19.33 7.45 -7.74
CA GLY A 513 -19.00 6.10 -8.19
C GLY A 513 -20.23 5.21 -8.43
N TYR A 514 -21.24 5.34 -7.57
CA TYR A 514 -22.31 4.36 -7.45
C TYR A 514 -23.69 4.85 -7.91
N THR A 515 -23.90 6.13 -8.21
CA THR A 515 -25.19 6.58 -8.79
C THR A 515 -25.43 5.88 -10.14
N PRO A 516 -26.50 5.07 -10.28
CA PRO A 516 -26.80 4.35 -11.52
C PRO A 516 -27.13 5.31 -12.67
N ASN A 517 -26.72 4.99 -13.90
CA ASN A 517 -27.06 5.76 -15.10
C ASN A 517 -26.74 7.27 -15.01
N LEU A 518 -25.65 7.65 -14.33
CA LEU A 518 -25.26 9.06 -14.20
C LEU A 518 -24.94 9.64 -15.58
N SER A 519 -25.72 10.62 -16.02
CA SER A 519 -25.49 11.26 -17.32
C SER A 519 -24.18 12.06 -17.34
N ASP A 520 -23.62 12.33 -18.51
CA ASP A 520 -22.42 13.16 -18.64
C ASP A 520 -22.62 14.57 -18.07
N GLU A 521 -23.84 15.13 -18.20
CA GLU A 521 -24.20 16.45 -17.66
C GLU A 521 -24.23 16.44 -16.13
N ASP A 522 -24.91 15.46 -15.53
CA ASP A 522 -24.97 15.32 -14.06
C ASP A 522 -23.58 15.03 -13.48
N ARG A 523 -22.79 14.22 -14.19
CA ARG A 523 -21.40 13.92 -13.83
C ARG A 523 -20.56 15.20 -13.81
N GLU A 524 -20.65 16.04 -14.84
CA GLU A 524 -19.93 17.31 -14.89
C GLU A 524 -20.35 18.27 -13.78
N GLU A 525 -21.65 18.38 -13.51
CA GLU A 525 -22.19 19.24 -12.45
C GLU A 525 -21.66 18.81 -11.08
N LEU A 526 -21.77 17.52 -10.77
CA LEU A 526 -21.27 16.93 -9.52
C LEU A 526 -19.78 17.21 -9.34
N LEU A 527 -18.97 17.02 -10.39
CA LEU A 527 -17.53 17.23 -10.36
C LEU A 527 -17.11 18.70 -10.23
N ARG A 528 -17.95 19.68 -10.59
CA ARG A 528 -17.65 21.12 -10.40
C ARG A 528 -17.67 21.53 -8.94
N GLU A 529 -18.28 20.73 -8.07
CA GLU A 529 -18.32 20.98 -6.63
C GLU A 529 -16.96 20.78 -5.94
N SER A 530 -15.96 20.18 -6.60
CA SER A 530 -14.63 19.87 -6.03
C SER A 530 -13.86 21.08 -5.47
N ILE A 531 -14.28 22.30 -5.80
CA ILE A 531 -13.70 23.54 -5.26
C ILE A 531 -14.18 23.87 -3.85
N LYS A 532 -15.26 23.24 -3.39
CA LYS A 532 -15.78 23.41 -2.04
C LYS A 532 -14.77 22.87 -1.05
N LYS A 533 -14.53 23.59 0.04
CA LYS A 533 -13.56 23.25 1.09
C LYS A 533 -13.80 21.83 1.63
N GLU A 534 -15.05 21.49 1.83
CA GLU A 534 -15.51 20.20 2.33
C GLU A 534 -15.33 19.04 1.33
N LEU A 535 -15.09 19.33 0.04
CA LEU A 535 -14.90 18.31 -1.01
C LEU A 535 -13.45 18.27 -1.53
N THR A 536 -12.51 18.93 -0.85
CA THR A 536 -11.11 18.90 -1.28
C THR A 536 -10.47 17.54 -1.10
N PHE A 537 -9.59 17.20 -2.05
CA PHE A 537 -9.01 15.87 -2.17
C PHE A 537 -7.50 15.90 -2.44
N GLY A 538 -6.73 15.04 -1.77
CA GLY A 538 -5.35 14.74 -2.16
C GLY A 538 -4.82 13.38 -1.71
N THR A 539 -4.15 12.65 -2.61
CA THR A 539 -3.71 11.25 -2.41
C THR A 539 -2.26 11.09 -1.98
N ASP A 540 -1.83 9.84 -1.79
CA ASP A 540 -0.45 9.42 -1.52
C ASP A 540 0.60 10.09 -2.40
N ASP A 541 0.33 10.20 -3.69
CA ASP A 541 1.21 10.82 -4.69
C ASP A 541 1.35 12.34 -4.51
N GLU A 542 0.42 12.97 -3.80
CA GLU A 542 0.42 14.40 -3.48
C GLU A 542 0.82 14.70 -2.02
N ALA A 543 0.94 13.67 -1.17
CA ALA A 543 1.21 13.82 0.26
C ALA A 543 2.62 14.36 0.56
N MET A 544 2.72 15.36 1.45
CA MET A 544 4.00 15.89 1.95
C MET A 544 4.64 14.98 3.01
N SER A 545 5.01 13.77 2.58
CA SER A 545 5.39 12.65 3.46
C SER A 545 6.81 12.66 4.03
N TYR A 546 7.74 13.40 3.43
CA TYR A 546 9.14 13.51 3.87
C TYR A 546 9.75 14.82 3.34
N PRO A 547 10.90 15.29 3.88
CA PRO A 547 11.51 16.54 3.48
C PRO A 547 11.69 16.67 1.96
N GLY A 548 11.21 17.78 1.39
CA GLY A 548 11.34 18.08 -0.03
C GLY A 548 10.33 17.40 -0.96
N ASN A 549 9.50 16.47 -0.47
CA ASN A 549 8.48 15.81 -1.26
C ASN A 549 7.21 16.65 -1.36
N ASN A 550 6.65 16.76 -2.58
CA ASN A 550 5.42 17.49 -2.87
C ASN A 550 5.43 18.93 -2.34
N ILE A 551 4.32 19.66 -2.53
CA ILE A 551 4.30 21.11 -2.30
C ILE A 551 3.11 21.61 -1.46
N ASP A 552 1.99 20.90 -1.41
CA ASP A 552 0.77 21.37 -0.74
C ASP A 552 0.69 20.87 0.71
N PRO A 553 0.84 21.75 1.72
CA PRO A 553 0.83 21.34 3.11
C PRO A 553 -0.57 21.04 3.66
N ARG A 554 -1.63 21.19 2.85
CA ARG A 554 -2.98 20.69 3.18
C ARG A 554 -3.12 19.20 2.88
N THR A 555 -2.20 18.62 2.10
CA THR A 555 -2.17 17.18 1.79
C THR A 555 -1.12 16.51 2.69
N LYS A 556 -1.43 16.32 3.97
CA LYS A 556 -0.48 15.81 4.97
C LYS A 556 -1.10 14.67 5.77
N ARG A 557 -0.36 13.57 5.86
CA ARG A 557 -0.76 12.43 6.68
C ARG A 557 -0.63 12.76 8.16
N TYR A 558 -1.57 12.27 8.96
CA TYR A 558 -1.55 12.38 10.42
C TYR A 558 -1.54 13.82 10.92
N ASP A 559 -2.25 14.72 10.24
CA ASP A 559 -2.53 16.07 10.68
C ASP A 559 -4.01 16.23 11.05
N MET A 560 -4.38 17.41 11.56
CA MET A 560 -5.72 17.69 12.03
C MET A 560 -5.94 19.21 12.05
N SER A 561 -7.18 19.65 11.78
CA SER A 561 -7.63 21.05 11.72
C SER A 561 -7.22 21.85 10.46
N ASN A 562 -8.06 22.83 10.10
CA ASN A 562 -7.84 23.79 9.03
C ASN A 562 -6.83 24.91 9.37
N ASP A 563 -6.42 24.99 10.64
CA ASP A 563 -5.32 25.81 11.13
C ASP A 563 -4.29 24.90 11.84
N PRO A 564 -3.41 24.25 11.08
CA PRO A 564 -2.46 23.28 11.62
C PRO A 564 -1.41 23.91 12.54
N ILE A 565 -1.23 25.25 12.50
CA ILE A 565 -0.26 25.95 13.34
C ILE A 565 -0.84 26.09 14.74
N SER A 566 -2.05 26.66 14.86
CA SER A 566 -2.72 26.80 16.16
C SER A 566 -3.03 25.45 16.78
N TYR A 567 -3.48 24.47 15.98
CA TYR A 567 -3.73 23.11 16.48
C TYR A 567 -2.45 22.43 17.00
N ALA A 568 -1.32 22.56 16.29
CA ALA A 568 -0.05 22.01 16.76
C ALA A 568 0.40 22.63 18.09
N GLU A 569 0.13 23.92 18.33
CA GLU A 569 0.41 24.57 19.61
C GLU A 569 -0.35 23.90 20.76
N ASP A 570 -1.63 23.58 20.56
CA ASP A 570 -2.44 22.90 21.57
C ASP A 570 -1.99 21.44 21.78
N ILE A 571 -1.65 20.73 20.70
CA ILE A 571 -1.09 19.37 20.80
C ILE A 571 0.23 19.35 21.59
N VAL A 572 1.10 20.34 21.42
CA VAL A 572 2.33 20.43 22.23
C VAL A 572 2.00 20.47 23.72
N LYS A 573 1.04 21.32 24.12
CA LYS A 573 0.60 21.45 25.52
C LYS A 573 -0.02 20.15 26.04
N ILE A 574 -0.92 19.54 25.26
CA ILE A 574 -1.60 18.28 25.61
C ILE A 574 -0.58 17.16 25.79
N VAL A 575 0.39 17.04 24.87
CA VAL A 575 1.44 16.01 24.93
C VAL A 575 2.32 16.21 26.15
N ASP A 576 2.80 17.43 26.39
CA ASP A 576 3.69 17.71 27.52
C ASP A 576 2.99 17.47 28.87
N GLN A 577 1.71 17.84 28.98
CA GLN A 577 0.88 17.50 30.12
C GLN A 577 0.73 15.98 30.26
N LYS A 578 0.35 15.27 29.20
CA LYS A 578 0.15 13.82 29.26
C LYS A 578 1.43 13.07 29.63
N ILE A 579 2.60 13.53 29.16
CA ILE A 579 3.91 13.01 29.56
C ILE A 579 4.10 13.14 31.08
N SER A 580 3.72 14.29 31.65
CA SER A 580 3.86 14.53 33.10
C SER A 580 2.98 13.61 33.97
N GLU A 581 1.87 13.13 33.41
CA GLU A 581 0.90 12.24 34.08
C GLU A 581 1.27 10.75 33.97
N LEU A 582 2.19 10.38 33.05
CA LEU A 582 2.55 8.97 32.83
C LEU A 582 2.92 8.20 34.11
N PRO A 583 3.66 8.77 35.09
CA PRO A 583 3.98 8.04 36.33
C PRO A 583 2.75 7.64 37.13
N GLU A 584 1.67 8.43 37.08
CA GLU A 584 0.41 8.13 37.76
C GLU A 584 -0.44 7.14 36.94
N ILE A 585 -0.53 7.36 35.62
CA ILE A 585 -1.32 6.51 34.69
C ILE A 585 -0.83 5.06 34.71
N PHE A 586 0.47 4.84 34.85
CA PHE A 586 1.10 3.51 34.83
C PHE A 586 1.53 3.02 36.22
N ALA A 587 1.06 3.67 37.30
CA ALA A 587 1.43 3.30 38.68
C ALA A 587 0.93 1.91 39.11
N ASP A 588 -0.02 1.34 38.37
CA ASP A 588 -0.59 0.01 38.60
C ASP A 588 0.20 -1.13 37.93
N GLU A 589 1.22 -0.82 37.13
CA GLU A 589 2.05 -1.81 36.43
C GLU A 589 3.34 -2.12 37.20
N GLU A 590 3.81 -3.38 37.13
CA GLU A 590 5.06 -3.79 37.79
C GLU A 590 6.32 -3.24 37.08
N GLY A 591 6.23 -2.98 35.77
CA GLY A 591 7.36 -2.60 34.92
C GLY A 591 7.07 -1.35 34.08
N PHE A 592 8.11 -0.84 33.39
CA PHE A 592 8.03 0.43 32.66
C PHE A 592 7.79 0.27 31.15
N ASN A 593 7.57 -0.94 30.62
CA ASN A 593 7.48 -1.16 29.17
C ASN A 593 6.36 -0.34 28.50
N ASN A 594 5.14 -0.31 29.06
CA ASN A 594 4.04 0.46 28.49
C ASN A 594 4.18 1.97 28.74
N TYR A 595 4.71 2.34 29.91
CA TYR A 595 5.09 3.72 30.24
C TYR A 595 6.07 4.28 29.20
N THR A 596 7.18 3.56 28.96
CA THR A 596 8.24 3.91 28.02
C THR A 596 7.71 3.96 26.58
N ASN A 597 6.93 2.97 26.15
CA ASN A 597 6.28 2.98 24.83
C ASN A 597 5.34 4.19 24.65
N SER A 598 4.56 4.54 25.69
CA SER A 598 3.63 5.67 25.65
C SER A 598 4.38 7.01 25.56
N PHE A 599 5.47 7.17 26.30
CA PHE A 599 6.36 8.34 26.18
C PHE A 599 6.88 8.52 24.75
N TYR A 600 7.45 7.47 24.14
CA TYR A 600 7.97 7.57 22.78
C TYR A 600 6.89 7.89 21.74
N ARG A 601 5.68 7.33 21.89
CA ARG A 601 4.53 7.65 21.03
C ARG A 601 4.11 9.12 21.16
N LEU A 602 4.07 9.65 22.38
CA LEU A 602 3.72 11.04 22.65
C LEU A 602 4.77 12.00 22.06
N ILE A 603 6.07 11.77 22.29
CA ILE A 603 7.14 12.59 21.71
C ILE A 603 7.12 12.55 20.18
N ARG A 604 6.90 11.37 19.57
CA ARG A 604 6.74 11.25 18.11
C ARG A 604 5.52 12.01 17.60
N THR A 605 4.43 12.06 18.36
CA THR A 605 3.24 12.85 18.04
C THR A 605 3.57 14.34 18.04
N LYS A 606 4.20 14.87 19.10
CA LYS A 606 4.68 16.26 19.17
C LYS A 606 5.59 16.62 17.99
N GLY A 607 6.59 15.78 17.70
CA GLY A 607 7.50 15.99 16.57
C GLY A 607 6.81 16.03 15.20
N ARG A 608 5.80 15.17 15.00
CA ARG A 608 5.03 15.11 13.75
C ARG A 608 4.17 16.36 13.52
N PHE A 609 3.49 16.87 14.55
CA PHE A 609 2.72 18.11 14.41
C PHE A 609 3.64 19.31 14.16
N LEU A 610 4.79 19.39 14.83
CA LEU A 610 5.80 20.43 14.57
C LEU A 610 6.44 20.29 13.17
N GLU A 611 6.55 19.08 12.62
CA GLU A 611 6.93 18.88 11.22
C GLU A 611 5.87 19.46 10.26
N THR A 612 4.59 19.25 10.53
CA THR A 612 3.48 19.82 9.74
C THR A 612 3.51 21.35 9.75
N VAL A 613 3.89 21.96 10.87
CA VAL A 613 4.14 23.41 10.97
C VAL A 613 5.30 23.83 10.08
N ALA A 614 6.42 23.09 10.08
CA ALA A 614 7.58 23.39 9.24
C ALA A 614 7.26 23.35 7.74
N GLN A 615 6.34 22.47 7.32
CA GLN A 615 5.93 22.35 5.92
C GLN A 615 5.08 23.52 5.41
N GLN A 616 4.57 24.37 6.30
CA GLN A 616 3.95 25.63 5.90
C GLN A 616 4.98 26.58 5.27
N ILE A 617 6.24 26.54 5.72
CA ILE A 617 7.32 27.39 5.20
C ILE A 617 7.69 26.91 3.78
N GLY A 618 7.45 27.77 2.80
CA GLY A 618 7.63 27.47 1.39
C GLY A 618 6.60 26.50 0.82
N GLY A 619 5.48 26.24 1.51
CA GLY A 619 4.37 25.46 0.95
C GLY A 619 3.66 26.19 -0.20
N VAL A 620 3.03 25.44 -1.09
CA VAL A 620 2.23 25.92 -2.22
C VAL A 620 0.97 25.06 -2.33
N TYR A 621 -0.18 25.69 -2.12
CA TYR A 621 -1.50 25.11 -2.29
C TYR A 621 -1.76 24.75 -3.77
N ILE A 622 -2.20 23.51 -4.01
CA ILE A 622 -2.67 23.03 -5.32
C ILE A 622 -4.20 23.02 -5.32
N ASN A 623 -4.81 23.91 -6.09
CA ASN A 623 -6.26 23.98 -6.27
C ASN A 623 -6.67 23.20 -7.52
N LYS A 624 -7.51 22.17 -7.34
CA LYS A 624 -8.03 21.29 -8.41
C LYS A 624 -9.25 21.94 -9.05
N ILE A 625 -9.01 22.78 -10.05
CA ILE A 625 -10.01 23.61 -10.72
C ILE A 625 -10.18 23.20 -12.19
N ALA A 626 -11.39 23.36 -12.72
CA ALA A 626 -11.63 23.26 -14.16
C ALA A 626 -11.09 24.51 -14.87
N SER A 627 -10.74 24.39 -16.15
CA SER A 627 -10.27 25.51 -16.98
C SER A 627 -11.29 26.66 -17.10
N SER A 628 -12.57 26.37 -16.85
CA SER A 628 -13.66 27.35 -16.81
C SER A 628 -13.75 28.13 -15.50
N GLN A 629 -13.05 27.72 -14.43
CA GLN A 629 -13.10 28.36 -13.11
C GLN A 629 -11.99 29.41 -12.96
N THR A 630 -12.16 30.56 -13.62
CA THR A 630 -11.12 31.61 -13.73
C THR A 630 -10.89 32.46 -12.48
N ASP A 631 -11.72 32.32 -11.45
CA ASP A 631 -11.59 33.08 -10.19
C ASP A 631 -10.53 32.50 -9.24
N PHE A 632 -9.96 31.34 -9.58
CA PHE A 632 -8.99 30.63 -8.76
C PHE A 632 -7.69 30.41 -9.52
N GLU A 633 -6.58 30.44 -8.79
CA GLU A 633 -5.28 30.02 -9.31
C GLU A 633 -5.01 28.57 -8.92
N SER A 634 -4.43 27.79 -9.83
CA SER A 634 -4.11 26.39 -9.56
C SER A 634 -2.98 26.25 -8.53
N LEU A 635 -2.05 27.21 -8.50
CA LEU A 635 -0.92 27.23 -7.57
C LEU A 635 -0.96 28.53 -6.76
N GLU A 636 -1.09 28.41 -5.43
CA GLU A 636 -1.11 29.56 -4.53
C GLU A 636 -0.10 29.33 -3.40
N PRO A 637 0.87 30.23 -3.18
CA PRO A 637 1.84 30.07 -2.10
C PRO A 637 1.14 30.22 -0.75
N VAL A 638 1.58 29.47 0.26
CA VAL A 638 1.12 29.67 1.64
C VAL A 638 1.30 31.15 2.01
N PRO A 639 0.27 31.84 2.54
CA PRO A 639 0.38 33.27 2.83
C PRO A 639 1.57 33.60 3.72
N TYR A 640 2.28 34.69 3.40
CA TYR A 640 3.47 35.14 4.14
C TYR A 640 3.26 35.13 5.65
N GLU A 641 2.14 35.68 6.13
CA GLU A 641 1.82 35.74 7.57
C GLU A 641 1.69 34.34 8.19
N LYS A 642 1.12 33.36 7.48
CA LYS A 642 1.05 31.97 7.95
C LYS A 642 2.43 31.33 8.02
N GLN A 643 3.30 31.61 7.04
CA GLN A 643 4.68 31.10 7.09
C GLN A 643 5.47 31.70 8.27
N LYS A 644 5.27 32.99 8.57
CA LYS A 644 5.89 33.65 9.74
C LYS A 644 5.31 33.13 11.06
N GLN A 645 4.00 32.91 11.13
CA GLN A 645 3.35 32.30 12.29
C GLN A 645 3.90 30.89 12.56
N ALA A 646 4.05 30.08 11.49
CA ALA A 646 4.67 28.76 11.59
C ALA A 646 6.11 28.85 12.12
N PHE A 647 6.90 29.79 11.59
CA PHE A 647 8.26 30.01 12.06
C PHE A 647 8.31 30.41 13.55
N GLU A 648 7.46 31.33 14.01
CA GLU A 648 7.46 31.77 15.41
C GLU A 648 7.07 30.65 16.38
N LEU A 649 6.14 29.76 15.99
CA LEU A 649 5.84 28.56 16.77
C LEU A 649 7.07 27.64 16.87
N LEU A 650 7.74 27.34 15.76
CA LEU A 650 8.95 26.51 15.76
C LEU A 650 10.09 27.15 16.56
N LYS A 651 10.26 28.46 16.46
CA LYS A 651 11.23 29.21 17.25
C LYS A 651 11.01 29.02 18.75
N ARG A 652 9.75 28.98 19.19
CA ARG A 652 9.39 28.77 20.60
C ARG A 652 9.52 27.30 21.02
N GLU A 653 8.93 26.38 20.26
CA GLU A 653 8.76 24.97 20.67
C GLU A 653 9.90 24.03 20.23
N VAL A 654 10.81 24.50 19.37
CA VAL A 654 11.86 23.65 18.77
C VAL A 654 13.24 24.27 18.94
N PHE A 655 13.40 25.56 18.61
CA PHE A 655 14.71 26.21 18.53
C PHE A 655 15.10 26.98 19.79
N SER A 656 14.15 27.21 20.71
CA SER A 656 14.42 27.90 21.96
C SER A 656 15.23 27.03 22.92
N ASN A 657 15.92 27.69 23.87
CA ASN A 657 16.62 27.00 24.94
C ASN A 657 15.60 26.49 25.98
N GLY A 658 15.69 25.23 26.39
CA GLY A 658 14.71 24.60 27.28
C GLY A 658 13.43 24.10 26.60
N ALA A 659 13.34 24.14 25.26
CA ALA A 659 12.16 23.66 24.51
C ALA A 659 11.82 22.17 24.71
N MET A 660 12.77 21.40 25.24
CA MET A 660 12.71 19.95 25.40
C MET A 660 13.05 19.52 26.83
N ASP A 661 12.74 20.37 27.81
CA ASP A 661 12.94 20.10 29.24
C ASP A 661 11.78 19.28 29.80
N TYR A 662 12.06 18.02 30.16
CA TYR A 662 11.13 17.12 30.86
C TYR A 662 11.67 16.78 32.26
N ASP A 663 10.80 16.33 33.17
CA ASP A 663 11.22 15.93 34.53
C ASP A 663 12.30 14.82 34.44
N PRO A 664 13.50 15.02 35.02
CA PRO A 664 14.54 14.00 35.05
C PRO A 664 14.08 12.65 35.62
N LYS A 665 13.09 12.64 36.53
CA LYS A 665 12.50 11.40 37.07
C LYS A 665 11.70 10.65 36.02
N ILE A 666 11.03 11.35 35.11
CA ILE A 666 10.31 10.72 34.00
C ILE A 666 11.31 10.04 33.07
N LEU A 667 12.37 10.78 32.69
CA LEU A 667 13.41 10.30 31.78
C LEU A 667 14.20 9.13 32.38
N ALA A 668 14.48 9.16 33.69
CA ALA A 668 15.21 8.08 34.38
C ALA A 668 14.46 6.73 34.40
N ASN A 669 13.15 6.74 34.12
CA ASN A 669 12.31 5.55 34.09
C ASN A 669 12.00 5.06 32.66
N LEU A 670 12.59 5.67 31.63
CA LEU A 670 12.42 5.25 30.22
C LEU A 670 13.26 4.01 29.90
N ILE A 671 13.00 2.93 30.61
CA ILE A 671 13.72 1.66 30.49
C ILE A 671 12.79 0.57 29.95
N TYR A 672 13.37 -0.29 29.13
CA TYR A 672 12.77 -1.58 28.76
C TYR A 672 13.34 -2.68 29.64
N GLU A 673 12.52 -3.67 29.97
CA GLU A 673 13.00 -4.87 30.62
C GLU A 673 14.13 -5.54 29.81
N ARG A 674 14.99 -6.31 30.47
CA ARG A 674 16.11 -6.94 29.78
C ARG A 674 15.61 -8.13 28.96
N ASP A 675 16.23 -8.34 27.79
CA ASP A 675 15.98 -9.48 26.90
C ASP A 675 14.56 -9.55 26.33
N ILE A 676 13.83 -8.42 26.29
CA ILE A 676 12.63 -8.25 25.47
C ILE A 676 12.99 -7.66 24.11
N ASP A 677 12.44 -8.24 23.04
CA ASP A 677 12.60 -7.74 21.68
C ASP A 677 11.53 -6.67 21.42
N SER A 678 11.91 -5.40 21.56
CA SER A 678 11.07 -4.24 21.22
C SER A 678 11.68 -3.52 20.02
N PHE A 679 10.83 -2.92 19.18
CA PHE A 679 11.27 -2.07 18.07
C PHE A 679 12.25 -0.97 18.49
N TYR A 680 12.15 -0.51 19.75
CA TYR A 680 12.99 0.53 20.33
C TYR A 680 14.17 -0.02 21.16
N SER A 681 14.24 -1.33 21.39
CA SER A 681 15.39 -1.97 22.04
C SER A 681 16.31 -2.51 20.95
N THR A 682 17.15 -1.65 20.38
CA THR A 682 18.11 -2.11 19.37
C THR A 682 19.13 -3.06 20.01
N TYR A 683 19.30 -4.24 19.42
CA TYR A 683 20.31 -5.22 19.84
C TYR A 683 21.71 -4.59 19.87
N GLY A 684 22.26 -4.42 21.07
CA GLY A 684 23.64 -3.97 21.30
C GLY A 684 23.77 -2.59 21.94
N ASP A 685 22.67 -1.86 22.10
CA ASP A 685 22.70 -0.61 22.85
C ASP A 685 22.67 -0.90 24.35
N ASN A 686 23.45 -0.14 25.12
CA ASN A 686 23.30 -0.11 26.56
C ASN A 686 21.83 0.25 26.88
N ASN A 687 21.24 -0.30 27.95
CA ASN A 687 19.82 -0.12 28.28
C ASN A 687 19.47 1.32 28.73
N ASP A 688 20.32 2.31 28.43
CA ASP A 688 20.11 3.73 28.64
C ASP A 688 19.49 4.40 27.39
N PRO A 689 18.31 5.03 27.50
CA PRO A 689 17.68 5.72 26.40
C PRO A 689 18.47 6.99 26.01
N ASP A 690 18.89 7.09 24.75
CA ASP A 690 19.51 8.31 24.23
C ASP A 690 18.45 9.37 23.87
N PHE A 691 17.99 10.06 24.91
CA PHE A 691 17.01 11.13 24.78
C PHE A 691 17.54 12.33 23.97
N HIS A 692 18.85 12.60 24.00
CA HIS A 692 19.47 13.63 23.16
C HIS A 692 19.33 13.30 21.69
N SER A 693 19.57 12.06 21.29
CA SER A 693 19.40 11.62 19.91
C SER A 693 17.93 11.67 19.46
N LEU A 694 16.98 11.32 20.34
CA LEU A 694 15.55 11.43 20.03
C LEU A 694 15.14 12.88 19.72
N VAL A 695 15.50 13.81 20.62
CA VAL A 695 15.21 15.24 20.46
C VAL A 695 15.89 15.79 19.20
N LEU A 696 17.18 15.48 19.02
CA LEU A 696 17.95 15.94 17.88
C LEU A 696 17.39 15.41 16.56
N ALA A 697 16.91 14.17 16.51
CA ALA A 697 16.28 13.60 15.31
C ALA A 697 15.03 14.39 14.91
N SER A 698 14.18 14.73 15.87
CA SER A 698 12.99 15.57 15.65
C SER A 698 13.37 16.96 15.13
N GLN A 699 14.28 17.66 15.84
CA GLN A 699 14.76 18.99 15.44
C GLN A 699 15.44 18.97 14.06
N SER A 700 16.24 17.94 13.78
CA SER A 700 16.94 17.77 12.50
C SER A 700 15.96 17.55 11.36
N ASN A 701 14.87 16.82 11.58
CA ASN A 701 13.84 16.59 10.57
C ASN A 701 13.12 17.91 10.21
N ILE A 702 12.85 18.76 11.20
CA ILE A 702 12.28 20.10 10.99
C ILE A 702 13.24 20.98 10.18
N LEU A 703 14.52 21.02 10.55
CA LEU A 703 15.53 21.75 9.78
C LEU A 703 15.67 21.20 8.36
N ARG A 704 15.63 19.88 8.17
CA ARG A 704 15.71 19.25 6.84
C ARG A 704 14.50 19.58 5.97
N ASN A 705 13.31 19.78 6.54
CA ASN A 705 12.15 20.26 5.78
C ASN A 705 12.40 21.69 5.27
N ILE A 706 12.82 22.60 6.15
CA ILE A 706 12.99 24.01 5.78
C ILE A 706 14.19 24.20 4.83
N LEU A 707 15.31 23.55 5.12
CA LEU A 707 16.57 23.67 4.36
C LEU A 707 16.62 22.76 3.15
N HIS A 708 15.56 22.01 2.80
CA HIS A 708 15.65 21.12 1.66
C HIS A 708 15.90 21.90 0.36
N PRO A 709 16.77 21.44 -0.56
CA PRO A 709 17.03 22.13 -1.83
C PRO A 709 15.78 22.40 -2.66
N ALA A 710 14.86 21.44 -2.72
CA ALA A 710 13.57 21.60 -3.38
C ALA A 710 12.71 22.71 -2.72
N VAL A 711 12.74 22.84 -1.38
CA VAL A 711 11.95 23.84 -0.64
C VAL A 711 12.56 25.23 -0.83
N MET A 712 13.88 25.35 -0.71
CA MET A 712 14.59 26.62 -0.92
C MET A 712 14.40 27.14 -2.35
N ARG A 713 14.52 26.26 -3.36
CA ARG A 713 14.17 26.59 -4.75
C ARG A 713 12.71 26.96 -4.93
N ARG A 714 11.81 26.32 -4.19
CA ARG A 714 10.36 26.60 -4.25
C ARG A 714 10.02 27.95 -3.64
N LEU A 715 10.68 28.39 -2.57
CA LEU A 715 10.54 29.76 -2.03
C LEU A 715 10.88 30.80 -3.10
N VAL A 716 11.96 30.58 -3.86
CA VAL A 716 12.34 31.43 -4.99
C VAL A 716 11.33 31.36 -6.12
N ASN A 717 10.98 30.16 -6.59
CA ASN A 717 10.09 29.99 -7.74
C ASN A 717 8.67 30.51 -7.47
N SER A 718 8.16 30.30 -6.27
CA SER A 718 6.83 30.78 -5.86
C SER A 718 6.74 32.30 -5.71
N SER A 719 7.87 33.02 -5.65
CA SER A 719 7.87 34.49 -5.67
C SER A 719 7.32 35.05 -6.99
N LEU A 720 7.37 34.25 -8.07
CA LEU A 720 6.80 34.62 -9.37
C LEU A 720 5.27 34.70 -9.37
N TYR A 721 4.61 34.10 -8.38
CA TYR A 721 3.16 34.06 -8.25
C TYR A 721 2.70 34.31 -6.80
N GLY A 722 3.45 35.12 -6.03
CA GLY A 722 2.95 35.75 -4.80
C GLY A 722 3.69 35.41 -3.50
N ASN A 723 4.64 34.48 -3.48
CA ASN A 723 5.41 34.21 -2.26
C ASN A 723 6.31 35.40 -1.93
N ARG A 724 6.39 35.74 -0.64
CA ARG A 724 7.21 36.86 -0.13
C ARG A 724 8.27 36.43 0.87
N TYR A 725 8.16 35.24 1.47
CA TYR A 725 9.14 34.78 2.44
C TYR A 725 10.30 34.16 1.67
N MET A 726 11.38 34.91 1.50
CA MET A 726 12.52 34.52 0.65
C MET A 726 13.58 33.73 1.45
N PRO A 727 14.43 32.92 0.79
CA PRO A 727 15.48 32.14 1.46
C PRO A 727 16.36 32.91 2.44
N ASP A 728 16.71 34.17 2.13
CA ASP A 728 17.52 35.03 2.97
C ASP A 728 16.82 35.44 4.27
N GLU A 729 15.52 35.74 4.21
CA GLU A 729 14.72 36.03 5.39
C GLU A 729 14.54 34.79 6.26
N VAL A 730 14.18 33.64 5.66
CA VAL A 730 14.03 32.35 6.36
C VAL A 730 15.30 31.98 7.14
N LEU A 731 16.46 32.12 6.50
CA LEU A 731 17.75 31.80 7.12
C LEU A 731 18.19 32.85 8.15
N SER A 732 17.84 34.13 7.96
CA SER A 732 18.06 35.17 8.96
C SER A 732 17.26 34.87 10.22
N ASP A 733 16.00 34.48 10.08
CA ASP A 733 15.14 34.11 11.18
C ASP A 733 15.65 32.86 11.91
N LEU A 734 16.02 31.80 11.17
CA LEU A 734 16.65 30.61 11.76
C LEU A 734 17.92 30.95 12.53
N ASN A 735 18.80 31.78 11.98
CA ASN A 735 20.00 32.25 12.66
C ASN A 735 19.65 32.97 13.97
N GLY A 736 18.67 33.87 13.94
CA GLY A 736 18.22 34.62 15.11
C GLY A 736 17.58 33.75 16.20
N ALA A 737 16.88 32.67 15.82
CA ALA A 737 16.29 31.72 16.76
C ALA A 737 17.32 30.78 17.40
N ILE A 738 18.28 30.29 16.60
CA ILE A 738 19.24 29.26 17.02
C ILE A 738 20.48 29.87 17.71
N PHE A 739 20.93 31.05 17.27
CA PHE A 739 22.13 31.74 17.80
C PHE A 739 21.76 33.04 18.54
N VAL A 740 21.19 32.89 19.74
CA VAL A 740 20.73 34.03 20.55
C VAL A 740 21.89 34.68 21.31
N THR A 741 22.04 35.99 21.16
CA THR A 741 23.12 36.77 21.80
C THR A 741 22.98 36.75 23.32
N GLY A 742 24.02 36.28 24.01
CA GLY A 742 24.10 36.29 25.47
C GLY A 742 23.43 35.08 26.14
N GLU A 743 22.78 34.22 25.36
CA GLU A 743 22.24 32.96 25.82
C GLU A 743 23.37 31.96 26.13
N ASN A 744 23.19 31.15 27.17
CA ASN A 744 24.02 29.98 27.43
C ASN A 744 23.23 28.73 27.03
N PRO A 745 23.52 28.11 25.87
CA PRO A 745 22.70 27.01 25.38
C PRO A 745 22.86 25.75 26.24
N ASP A 746 21.74 25.09 26.49
CA ASP A 746 21.66 23.75 27.09
C ASP A 746 22.29 22.69 26.16
N THR A 747 22.29 21.43 26.58
CA THR A 747 22.91 20.35 25.80
C THR A 747 22.12 20.00 24.54
N PHE A 748 20.80 20.18 24.51
CA PHE A 748 19.97 19.97 23.31
C PHE A 748 20.23 21.07 22.27
N LYS A 749 20.20 22.34 22.69
CA LYS A 749 20.42 23.49 21.81
C LYS A 749 21.84 23.54 21.26
N LYS A 750 22.85 23.06 22.01
CA LYS A 750 24.21 22.87 21.48
C LYS A 750 24.23 21.88 20.31
N ASN A 751 23.58 20.72 20.46
CA ASN A 751 23.47 19.74 19.38
C ASN A 751 22.73 20.32 18.17
N LEU A 752 21.63 21.04 18.40
CA LEU A 752 20.88 21.76 17.36
C LEU A 752 21.76 22.75 16.58
N GLN A 753 22.52 23.60 17.29
CA GLN A 753 23.41 24.60 16.68
C GLN A 753 24.46 23.93 15.78
N SER A 754 25.11 22.87 16.26
CA SER A 754 26.10 22.10 15.49
C SER A 754 25.46 21.46 14.26
N THR A 755 24.29 20.82 14.41
CA THR A 755 23.58 20.18 13.30
C THR A 755 23.14 21.18 12.25
N TYR A 756 22.61 22.34 12.66
CA TYR A 756 22.22 23.41 11.74
C TYR A 756 23.40 23.89 10.90
N VAL A 757 24.56 24.15 11.52
CA VAL A 757 25.80 24.51 10.81
C VAL A 757 26.22 23.44 9.82
N ASN A 758 26.19 22.17 10.23
CA ASN A 758 26.55 21.05 9.35
C ASN A 758 25.59 20.93 8.16
N LEU A 759 24.28 21.14 8.35
CA LEU A 759 23.29 21.15 7.27
C LEU A 759 23.51 22.30 6.29
N LEU A 760 23.87 23.50 6.77
CA LEU A 760 24.21 24.63 5.90
C LEU A 760 25.48 24.38 5.10
N ILE A 761 26.55 23.87 5.74
CA ILE A 761 27.83 23.57 5.06
C ILE A 761 27.63 22.47 4.02
N GLY A 762 27.01 21.35 4.41
CA GLY A 762 26.70 20.24 3.49
C GLY A 762 25.78 20.68 2.36
N GLY A 763 24.75 21.46 2.67
CA GLY A 763 23.86 22.05 1.68
C GLY A 763 24.60 22.93 0.67
N PHE A 764 25.52 23.79 1.13
CA PHE A 764 26.29 24.65 0.23
C PHE A 764 27.26 23.88 -0.69
N ASN A 765 27.85 22.80 -0.18
CA ASN A 765 28.87 22.04 -0.91
C ASN A 765 28.26 21.02 -1.87
N ASP A 766 27.25 20.29 -1.43
CA ASP A 766 26.84 19.04 -2.08
C ASP A 766 25.41 19.08 -2.63
N ALA A 767 24.58 20.03 -2.20
CA ALA A 767 23.16 20.04 -2.53
C ALA A 767 22.81 20.93 -3.74
N GLU A 768 21.74 20.57 -4.45
CA GLU A 768 21.27 21.25 -5.67
C GLU A 768 20.45 22.52 -5.40
N TYR A 769 21.01 23.46 -4.65
CA TYR A 769 20.42 24.79 -4.49
C TYR A 769 20.56 25.64 -5.77
N ASP A 770 19.59 26.52 -6.02
CA ASP A 770 19.77 27.63 -6.96
C ASP A 770 20.71 28.70 -6.37
N GLU A 771 21.20 29.62 -7.21
CA GLU A 771 22.19 30.62 -6.80
C GLU A 771 21.67 31.63 -5.77
N ILE A 772 20.35 31.92 -5.75
CA ILE A 772 19.75 32.82 -4.74
C ILE A 772 19.77 32.11 -3.38
N SER A 773 19.32 30.85 -3.36
CA SER A 773 19.36 30.00 -2.15
C SER A 773 20.79 29.78 -1.65
N LYS A 774 21.77 29.54 -2.53
CA LYS A 774 23.19 29.43 -2.14
C LYS A 774 23.74 30.72 -1.54
N ALA A 775 23.42 31.86 -2.13
CA ALA A 775 23.85 33.17 -1.60
C ALA A 775 23.26 33.42 -0.20
N ALA A 776 22.00 33.02 0.03
CA ALA A 776 21.36 33.09 1.33
C ALA A 776 22.06 32.18 2.37
N VAL A 777 22.36 30.92 2.01
CA VAL A 777 23.14 29.99 2.86
C VAL A 777 24.53 30.54 3.19
N TYR A 778 25.23 31.10 2.20
CA TYR A 778 26.54 31.73 2.40
C TYR A 778 26.46 32.91 3.39
N SER A 779 25.44 33.76 3.25
CA SER A 779 25.19 34.89 4.16
C SER A 779 24.89 34.40 5.57
N ALA A 780 24.07 33.35 5.72
CA ALA A 780 23.76 32.74 7.00
C ALA A 780 25.01 32.19 7.70
N LEU A 781 25.87 31.47 6.97
CA LEU A 781 27.16 30.98 7.49
C LEU A 781 28.09 32.11 7.92
N LYS A 782 28.11 33.23 7.19
CA LYS A 782 28.88 34.42 7.58
C LYS A 782 28.38 35.02 8.89
N GLY A 783 27.06 35.13 9.06
CA GLY A 783 26.46 35.57 10.33
C GLY A 783 26.85 34.67 11.51
N ILE A 784 26.86 33.34 11.29
CA ILE A 784 27.28 32.37 12.32
C ILE A 784 28.78 32.48 12.61
N LEU A 785 29.63 32.74 11.59
CA LEU A 785 31.06 32.99 11.79
C LEU A 785 31.29 34.18 12.72
N ASP A 786 30.62 35.29 12.45
CA ASP A 786 30.74 36.52 13.25
C ASP A 786 30.25 36.30 14.69
N PHE A 787 29.11 35.62 14.86
CA PHE A 787 28.60 35.22 16.17
C PHE A 787 29.62 34.33 16.90
N SER A 788 29.98 33.18 16.33
CA SER A 788 30.86 32.21 16.98
C SER A 788 32.25 32.80 17.30
N LYS A 789 32.79 33.70 16.47
CA LYS A 789 34.04 34.42 16.74
C LYS A 789 33.99 35.24 18.02
N GLN A 790 32.86 35.88 18.31
CA GLN A 790 32.66 36.66 19.53
C GLN A 790 32.55 35.77 20.78
N TYR A 791 32.08 34.52 20.62
CA TYR A 791 31.75 33.63 21.75
C TYR A 791 32.72 32.45 21.93
N ARG A 792 33.67 32.21 21.00
CA ARG A 792 34.59 31.05 21.03
C ARG A 792 35.37 30.88 22.33
N PHE A 793 35.75 31.98 22.98
CA PHE A 793 36.49 31.93 24.25
C PHE A 793 35.60 31.74 25.48
N LYS A 794 34.27 31.76 25.32
CA LYS A 794 33.30 31.56 26.41
C LYS A 794 32.91 30.10 26.59
N SER A 795 33.01 29.28 25.55
CA SER A 795 32.66 27.86 25.59
C SER A 795 33.37 27.09 24.48
N GLY A 796 33.90 25.90 24.79
CA GLY A 796 34.49 25.02 23.77
C GLY A 796 33.51 24.62 22.66
N HIS A 797 32.20 24.65 22.94
CA HIS A 797 31.16 24.45 21.92
C HIS A 797 31.20 25.55 20.83
N PHE A 798 31.26 26.82 21.24
CA PHE A 798 31.32 27.92 20.28
C PHE A 798 32.68 28.00 19.57
N ASP A 799 33.75 27.52 20.21
CA ASP A 799 35.06 27.37 19.54
C ASP A 799 35.01 26.30 18.44
N LEU A 800 34.33 25.17 18.69
CA LEU A 800 34.10 24.15 17.66
C LEU A 800 33.26 24.68 16.49
N ILE A 801 32.18 25.41 16.76
CA ILE A 801 31.37 26.05 15.71
C ILE A 801 32.22 27.04 14.91
N TYR A 802 32.97 27.90 15.60
CA TYR A 802 33.88 28.84 14.95
C TYR A 802 34.89 28.11 14.06
N PHE A 803 35.53 27.05 14.56
CA PHE A 803 36.48 26.24 13.80
C PHE A 803 35.84 25.65 12.53
N ASN A 804 34.66 25.04 12.65
CA ASN A 804 33.98 24.42 11.50
C ASN A 804 33.61 25.45 10.43
N VAL A 805 33.02 26.58 10.83
CA VAL A 805 32.60 27.63 9.89
C VAL A 805 33.81 28.36 9.31
N ASN A 806 34.84 28.65 10.11
CA ASN A 806 36.08 29.27 9.65
C ASN A 806 36.80 28.39 8.62
N ASN A 807 36.89 27.08 8.88
CA ASN A 807 37.47 26.12 7.93
C ASN A 807 36.70 26.08 6.60
N PHE A 808 35.38 26.22 6.63
CA PHE A 808 34.58 26.31 5.41
C PHE A 808 34.97 27.53 4.54
N PHE A 809 35.27 28.68 5.17
CA PHE A 809 35.69 29.89 4.45
C PHE A 809 37.19 29.90 4.09
N GLU A 810 38.05 29.23 4.85
CA GLU A 810 39.51 29.19 4.61
C GLU A 810 39.94 28.11 3.60
N ASN A 811 39.21 27.01 3.46
CA ASN A 811 39.55 25.90 2.56
C ASN A 811 38.92 25.99 1.16
N LYS A 812 38.53 27.19 0.70
CA LYS A 812 38.01 27.45 -0.65
C LYS A 812 38.84 28.45 -1.43
#